data_AF-A0A2A6CNN9-F1
#
_entry.id   AF-A0A2A6CNN9-F1
#
_cell.length_a   1.000
_cell.length_b   1.000
_cell.length_c   1.000
_cell.angle_alpha   90.00
_cell.angle_beta   90.00
_cell.angle_gamma   90.00
#
_symmetry.space_group_name_H-M   'P 1'
#
loop_
_entity.id
_entity.type
_entity.pdbx_description
1 polymer ?
#
loop_
_entity_poly.entity_id
_entity_poly.type
_entity_poly.pdbx_seq_one_letter_code
_entity_poly.pdbx_strand_id
1 'polypeptide(L)'
;MEIHFMGQLHDSFEINARRNNQIPEIKICIGRQLKRASVRDKNDRAVVVKVTTDRERSSSQMAPHLATGLAFLRFIFAQEDDLTGRWNVTADNGIPCVMMNAKIDLTLSYIQADDSVADAPVITVPSDSTTEHSSCFEEVELSDISVNSQVLQLNFPNNEGWIVRFYFSQDPQLKIYTGDYALYQVTVTANYSSMPDVFTNQPKGHIHTYYSVIDFANPPEIADDEYTRVGKSLYCPDPQYFIINNDPHHGPSASIRFTNLQMQAYMTEEEFGRKDICADDQREMDVVPVIVSGIIGLLAIFTVFAYFAYRFRLPPDILDMIEPEFGEAHEKPHHLKGQHFGLEHHDNYGSISVREESDCTMLEDMLYEMLPVVGLAVILSGAFVLSVLWKAKGNLRLFVFFAVSDIVNGIAFVMCGLHGMFITRTGTGNELLHPSSCLARAPHLVLWAYTDIMESFCLLLFLLDRTLQIALPCRYAKISKMYLILKFGVIFFVMGSVGVIPTFYDTVTTNSAVEVPKLCRFEQVVQPYFLGLRLLIIQWFPVFGMLWIGVIFLVLRIRRSNDRWSYNWSEKIADTKQMITLAFLRCLFTAGAVRLVLFNVNLANNAREIVLMRDLLLRTAVAVLVGVLSPGVYMLISTQFAERVLTTFNAYGGNNTERKWQSANDPPLDHQSAHAESSQLHSMSGPRLELPVHMSLEQRAEIERSASFYCDTPPASDSKRPFPNTVNHGKK
;
A
#
# COMPACT_ATOMS: atom_id res chain seq x y z
N MET A 1 16.61 33.62 11.93
CA MET A 1 16.51 32.37 12.70
C MET A 1 17.29 31.34 11.91
N GLU A 2 18.58 31.24 12.22
CA GLU A 2 19.49 30.34 11.52
C GLU A 2 19.37 28.92 12.07
N ILE A 3 19.43 27.93 11.20
CA ILE A 3 19.53 26.52 11.57
C ILE A 3 20.79 25.97 10.91
N HIS A 4 21.80 25.69 11.72
CA HIS A 4 23.00 24.99 11.28
C HIS A 4 22.67 23.52 10.97
N PHE A 5 23.16 23.02 9.84
CA PHE A 5 23.38 21.59 9.62
C PHE A 5 24.89 21.33 9.56
N MET A 6 25.36 20.48 10.47
CA MET A 6 26.62 19.74 10.39
C MET A 6 26.28 18.27 10.68
N GLY A 7 26.88 17.28 10.02
CA GLY A 7 27.80 17.35 8.89
C GLY A 7 27.97 15.97 8.24
N GLN A 8 28.52 15.94 7.02
CA GLN A 8 28.91 14.69 6.35
C GLN A 8 30.36 14.35 6.67
N LEU A 9 30.62 13.10 7.03
CA LEU A 9 31.96 12.51 7.02
C LEU A 9 32.24 12.01 5.59
N HIS A 10 33.23 12.62 4.95
CA HIS A 10 33.88 12.10 3.75
C HIS A 10 35.22 11.51 4.18
N ASP A 11 35.34 10.18 4.19
CA ASP A 11 36.62 9.50 4.25
C ASP A 11 37.08 9.22 2.82
N SER A 12 38.05 9.99 2.33
CA SER A 12 38.80 9.69 1.10
C SER A 12 40.08 8.92 1.44
N PHE A 13 40.33 7.83 0.70
CA PHE A 13 41.59 7.09 0.76
C PHE A 13 42.50 7.51 -0.40
N GLU A 14 43.74 7.88 -0.10
CA GLU A 14 44.80 8.05 -1.10
C GLU A 14 45.98 7.11 -0.75
N ILE A 15 46.46 6.34 -1.73
CA ILE A 15 47.63 5.45 -1.57
C ILE A 15 48.69 5.88 -2.57
N ASN A 16 49.59 6.77 -2.14
CA ASN A 16 50.66 7.28 -2.99
C ASN A 16 51.94 6.45 -2.85
N ALA A 17 52.11 5.44 -3.72
CA ALA A 17 53.19 4.46 -3.64
C ALA A 17 54.48 4.92 -4.35
N ARG A 18 55.30 5.75 -3.70
CA ARG A 18 56.65 6.08 -4.23
C ARG A 18 57.63 4.92 -4.06
N ARG A 19 58.24 4.55 -5.19
CA ARG A 19 59.24 3.49 -5.37
C ARG A 19 60.51 3.71 -4.51
N ASN A 20 60.66 2.95 -3.43
CA ASN A 20 61.96 2.55 -2.85
C ASN A 20 61.80 1.34 -1.92
N ASN A 21 62.80 0.45 -1.89
CA ASN A 21 62.71 -0.90 -1.29
C ASN A 21 62.71 -0.91 0.25
N GLN A 22 61.57 -0.61 0.88
CA GLN A 22 61.25 -1.04 2.26
C GLN A 22 59.79 -1.53 2.34
N ILE A 23 59.57 -2.62 3.09
CA ILE A 23 58.26 -3.23 3.25
C ILE A 23 57.37 -2.31 4.11
N PRO A 24 56.17 -1.90 3.66
CA PRO A 24 55.30 -1.03 4.44
C PRO A 24 54.64 -1.78 5.61
N GLU A 25 54.75 -1.21 6.82
CA GLU A 25 54.07 -1.73 8.01
C GLU A 25 52.61 -1.21 8.04
N ILE A 26 51.65 -2.05 7.66
CA ILE A 26 50.23 -1.67 7.65
C ILE A 26 49.66 -1.73 9.07
N LYS A 27 49.18 -0.58 9.57
CA LYS A 27 48.39 -0.49 10.81
C LYS A 27 46.94 -0.16 10.47
N ILE A 28 46.03 -1.08 10.83
CA ILE A 28 44.59 -0.90 10.67
C ILE A 28 44.00 -0.57 12.04
N CYS A 29 43.31 0.56 12.16
CA CYS A 29 42.59 0.97 13.37
C CYS A 29 41.09 0.70 13.19
N ILE A 30 40.54 -0.24 13.98
CA ILE A 30 39.10 -0.43 14.12
C ILE A 30 38.78 -0.40 15.62
N GLY A 31 38.31 0.75 16.10
CA GLY A 31 37.92 0.95 17.50
C GLY A 31 39.08 0.98 18.51
N ARG A 32 38.73 1.24 19.78
CA ARG A 32 39.69 1.27 20.90
C ARG A 32 40.03 -0.15 21.38
N GLN A 33 41.04 -0.80 20.81
CA GLN A 33 41.92 -1.80 21.45
C GLN A 33 43.06 -2.13 20.47
N LEU A 34 44.32 -2.07 20.92
CA LEU A 34 45.50 -2.23 20.04
C LEU A 34 46.06 -3.66 20.14
N LYS A 35 46.05 -4.43 19.03
CA LYS A 35 46.76 -5.71 18.93
C LYS A 35 47.76 -5.69 17.79
N ARG A 36 48.98 -6.18 18.05
CA ARG A 36 50.03 -6.36 17.03
C ARG A 36 49.99 -7.78 16.47
N ALA A 37 50.08 -7.90 15.15
CA ALA A 37 50.50 -9.13 14.49
C ALA A 37 51.93 -8.92 13.96
N SER A 38 52.74 -9.99 13.98
CA SER A 38 54.08 -10.01 13.38
C SER A 38 54.12 -11.12 12.36
N VAL A 39 54.48 -10.80 11.12
CA VAL A 39 54.63 -11.76 10.03
C VAL A 39 56.12 -11.95 9.78
N ARG A 40 56.58 -13.19 9.78
CA ARG A 40 57.96 -13.56 9.46
C ARG A 40 57.94 -14.53 8.30
N ASP A 41 58.37 -14.05 7.14
CA ASP A 41 58.28 -14.78 5.89
C ASP A 41 59.42 -15.80 5.72
N LYS A 42 59.10 -16.96 5.11
CA LYS A 42 60.04 -17.90 4.50
C LYS A 42 59.31 -18.72 3.43
N ASN A 43 59.71 -18.45 2.18
CA ASN A 43 59.46 -19.17 0.92
C ASN A 43 58.19 -18.78 0.15
N ASP A 44 58.43 -18.26 -1.06
CA ASP A 44 57.45 -17.83 -2.07
C ASP A 44 56.40 -18.90 -2.42
N ARG A 45 55.18 -18.78 -1.87
CA ARG A 45 53.91 -19.14 -2.52
C ARG A 45 52.79 -18.21 -2.03
N ALA A 46 51.80 -17.97 -2.90
CA ALA A 46 50.73 -16.99 -2.68
C ALA A 46 49.98 -17.20 -1.35
N VAL A 47 49.89 -16.13 -0.54
CA VAL A 47 49.19 -16.14 0.75
C VAL A 47 47.70 -15.85 0.54
N VAL A 48 46.86 -16.88 0.64
CA VAL A 48 45.40 -16.71 0.72
C VAL A 48 45.02 -16.44 2.17
N VAL A 49 44.69 -15.18 2.49
CA VAL A 49 44.17 -14.80 3.82
C VAL A 49 42.72 -15.24 3.93
N LYS A 50 42.48 -16.43 4.47
CA LYS A 50 41.13 -16.93 4.79
C LYS A 50 40.76 -16.52 6.22
N VAL A 51 39.85 -15.55 6.37
CA VAL A 51 39.27 -15.20 7.67
C VAL A 51 38.20 -16.21 8.03
N THR A 52 38.53 -17.18 8.86
CA THR A 52 37.57 -18.08 9.52
C THR A 52 37.22 -17.56 10.89
N THR A 53 35.94 -17.26 11.13
CA THR A 53 35.38 -17.10 12.48
C THR A 53 35.08 -18.47 13.06
N ASP A 54 35.84 -18.89 14.06
CA ASP A 54 35.55 -20.09 14.82
C ASP A 54 34.23 -19.93 15.60
N ARG A 55 33.35 -20.93 15.51
CA ARG A 55 32.31 -21.19 16.52
C ARG A 55 32.40 -22.65 16.93
N GLU A 56 32.25 -22.88 18.23
CA GLU A 56 32.76 -24.07 18.90
C GLU A 56 32.12 -25.39 18.49
N ARG A 57 32.91 -26.43 18.72
CA ARG A 57 32.66 -27.84 18.44
C ARG A 57 32.24 -28.53 19.74
N SER A 58 31.09 -29.17 19.77
CA SER A 58 30.91 -30.36 20.61
C SER A 58 30.17 -31.43 19.82
N SER A 59 30.47 -32.69 20.11
CA SER A 59 30.10 -33.84 19.28
C SER A 59 29.44 -34.95 20.09
N SER A 60 28.73 -35.80 19.35
CA SER A 60 28.37 -37.21 19.62
C SER A 60 27.03 -37.42 20.35
N GLN A 61 26.25 -38.48 20.12
CA GLN A 61 26.55 -39.86 19.68
C GLN A 61 25.43 -40.51 18.83
N MET A 62 25.80 -41.62 18.16
CA MET A 62 25.03 -42.85 17.80
C MET A 62 23.48 -42.89 17.70
N ALA A 63 23.03 -43.47 16.59
CA ALA A 63 21.74 -44.15 16.41
C ALA A 63 21.70 -45.53 17.15
N PRO A 64 20.61 -46.34 17.13
CA PRO A 64 19.28 -46.13 16.55
C PRO A 64 18.12 -46.33 17.56
N HIS A 65 16.86 -46.07 17.19
CA HIS A 65 15.67 -46.88 17.57
C HIS A 65 14.39 -46.36 16.89
N LEU A 66 14.18 -46.78 15.64
CA LEU A 66 12.98 -46.47 14.84
C LEU A 66 11.98 -47.64 14.93
N ALA A 67 11.03 -47.61 15.87
CA ALA A 67 9.95 -48.62 15.94
C ALA A 67 8.70 -48.23 16.77
N THR A 68 8.84 -47.42 17.82
CA THR A 68 7.87 -47.45 18.95
C THR A 68 7.14 -46.14 19.24
N GLY A 69 7.02 -45.25 18.25
CA GLY A 69 6.40 -43.91 18.42
C GLY A 69 4.97 -43.74 17.87
N LEU A 70 4.46 -44.68 17.05
CA LEU A 70 3.22 -44.45 16.28
C LEU A 70 1.90 -44.67 17.04
N ALA A 71 1.93 -45.15 18.29
CA ALA A 71 0.73 -45.40 19.10
C ALA A 71 0.40 -44.24 20.07
N PHE A 72 1.34 -43.35 20.35
CA PHE A 72 1.16 -42.25 21.32
C PHE A 72 0.60 -40.97 20.67
N LEU A 73 0.78 -40.81 19.35
CA LEU A 73 0.36 -39.65 18.56
C LEU A 73 -1.17 -39.49 18.36
N ARG A 74 -2.00 -40.35 18.95
CA ARG A 74 -3.47 -40.18 18.99
C ARG A 74 -4.01 -39.62 20.30
N PHE A 75 -3.15 -39.32 21.29
CA PHE A 75 -3.58 -38.91 22.64
C PHE A 75 -3.15 -37.49 23.06
N ILE A 76 -2.54 -36.70 22.17
CA ILE A 76 -1.99 -35.35 22.49
C ILE A 76 -2.74 -34.21 21.76
N PHE A 77 -3.66 -34.51 20.84
CA PHE A 77 -4.49 -33.50 20.16
C PHE A 77 -5.87 -33.35 20.82
N ALA A 78 -5.88 -32.82 22.04
CA ALA A 78 -7.09 -32.41 22.74
C ALA A 78 -6.85 -31.05 23.42
N GLN A 79 -7.82 -30.15 23.27
CA GLN A 79 -7.84 -28.73 23.71
C GLN A 79 -6.88 -27.81 22.92
N GLU A 80 -7.25 -26.57 22.59
CA GLU A 80 -8.26 -25.70 23.22
C GLU A 80 -9.23 -25.07 22.20
N ASP A 81 -10.08 -25.90 21.57
CA ASP A 81 -11.10 -25.50 20.58
C ASP A 81 -12.47 -25.13 21.25
N ASP A 82 -12.51 -25.18 22.59
CA ASP A 82 -13.71 -25.38 23.44
C ASP A 82 -14.72 -24.21 23.44
N LEU A 83 -14.35 -23.04 22.89
CA LEU A 83 -15.22 -21.85 22.81
C LEU A 83 -15.88 -21.62 21.45
N THR A 84 -15.58 -22.43 20.43
CA THR A 84 -16.26 -22.34 19.12
C THR A 84 -17.54 -23.16 19.18
N GLY A 85 -18.69 -22.50 19.25
CA GLY A 85 -19.98 -23.18 19.18
C GLY A 85 -20.21 -23.81 17.80
N ARG A 86 -20.94 -24.92 17.79
CA ARG A 86 -21.34 -25.64 16.57
C ARG A 86 -22.83 -25.96 16.68
N TRP A 87 -23.62 -25.30 15.86
CA TRP A 87 -25.08 -25.34 15.92
C TRP A 87 -25.65 -25.76 14.57
N ASN A 88 -26.68 -26.61 14.61
CA ASN A 88 -27.40 -27.04 13.42
C ASN A 88 -28.91 -27.05 13.64
N VAL A 89 -29.63 -26.93 12.53
CA VAL A 89 -31.09 -27.01 12.44
C VAL A 89 -31.41 -28.08 11.43
N THR A 90 -32.06 -29.16 11.85
CA THR A 90 -32.43 -30.29 10.98
C THR A 90 -33.88 -30.18 10.53
N ALA A 91 -34.15 -30.46 9.25
CA ALA A 91 -35.50 -30.61 8.74
C ALA A 91 -36.08 -31.99 9.10
N ASP A 92 -37.38 -32.20 8.85
CA ASP A 92 -38.09 -33.46 9.14
C ASP A 92 -37.49 -34.71 8.46
N ASN A 93 -36.68 -34.52 7.42
CA ASN A 93 -35.95 -35.58 6.73
C ASN A 93 -34.61 -35.95 7.39
N GLY A 94 -34.22 -35.29 8.48
CA GLY A 94 -32.95 -35.48 9.19
C GLY A 94 -31.76 -34.71 8.61
N ILE A 95 -31.88 -34.11 7.42
CA ILE A 95 -30.81 -33.33 6.79
C ILE A 95 -30.77 -31.95 7.45
N PRO A 96 -29.59 -31.41 7.83
CA PRO A 96 -29.47 -30.03 8.28
C PRO A 96 -29.91 -29.09 7.16
N CYS A 97 -30.67 -28.05 7.50
CA CYS A 97 -31.00 -26.95 6.61
C CYS A 97 -30.11 -25.73 6.86
N VAL A 98 -29.73 -25.51 8.13
CA VAL A 98 -28.77 -24.48 8.56
C VAL A 98 -27.71 -25.12 9.45
N MET A 99 -26.45 -24.76 9.22
CA MET A 99 -25.32 -25.06 10.11
C MET A 99 -24.48 -23.80 10.33
N MET A 100 -24.01 -23.61 11.56
CA MET A 100 -23.16 -22.49 11.94
C MET A 100 -22.10 -22.94 12.96
N ASN A 101 -20.84 -22.72 12.62
CA ASN A 101 -19.72 -22.78 13.54
C ASN A 101 -19.17 -21.37 13.72
N ALA A 102 -19.12 -20.86 14.95
CA ALA A 102 -18.50 -19.56 15.23
C ALA A 102 -18.20 -19.41 16.72
N LYS A 103 -17.23 -18.55 17.05
CA LYS A 103 -17.27 -17.82 18.32
C LYS A 103 -18.06 -16.52 18.10
N ILE A 104 -19.00 -16.24 18.99
CA ILE A 104 -19.90 -15.08 18.90
C ILE A 104 -19.79 -14.25 20.17
N ASP A 105 -19.39 -12.99 20.02
CA ASP A 105 -19.31 -12.00 21.10
C ASP A 105 -20.35 -10.89 20.86
N LEU A 106 -21.15 -10.57 21.89
CA LEU A 106 -22.16 -9.50 21.87
C LEU A 106 -21.65 -8.28 22.65
N THR A 107 -21.88 -7.08 22.11
CA THR A 107 -21.65 -5.81 22.80
C THR A 107 -22.96 -5.03 22.82
N LEU A 108 -23.50 -4.80 24.01
CA LEU A 108 -24.84 -4.24 24.22
C LEU A 108 -24.75 -3.03 25.16
N SER A 109 -25.56 -2.01 24.95
CA SER A 109 -25.92 -1.05 26.02
C SER A 109 -27.32 -1.34 26.53
N TYR A 110 -27.68 -0.86 27.72
CA TYR A 110 -28.96 -1.14 28.36
C TYR A 110 -29.47 0.06 29.15
N ILE A 111 -30.79 0.10 29.39
CA ILE A 111 -31.45 1.15 30.16
C ILE A 111 -31.47 0.74 31.64
N GLN A 112 -30.95 1.59 32.51
CA GLN A 112 -30.97 1.45 33.97
C GLN A 112 -32.30 1.96 34.55
N ALA A 113 -32.55 1.66 35.82
CA ALA A 113 -33.79 2.03 36.53
C ALA A 113 -33.98 3.54 36.77
N ASP A 114 -33.02 4.37 36.39
CA ASP A 114 -33.08 5.85 36.38
C ASP A 114 -33.23 6.44 34.96
N ASP A 115 -33.59 5.60 33.98
CA ASP A 115 -33.66 5.89 32.54
C ASP A 115 -32.32 6.29 31.89
N SER A 116 -31.18 6.13 32.58
CA SER A 116 -29.85 6.30 31.98
C SER A 116 -29.46 5.08 31.12
N VAL A 117 -28.58 5.29 30.13
CA VAL A 117 -28.05 4.21 29.28
C VAL A 117 -26.62 3.89 29.71
N ALA A 118 -26.33 2.61 29.91
CA ALA A 118 -25.00 2.11 30.29
C ALA A 118 -24.54 0.99 29.35
N ASP A 119 -23.24 0.90 29.09
CA ASP A 119 -22.65 -0.19 28.30
C ASP A 119 -22.44 -1.44 29.18
N ALA A 120 -22.82 -2.62 28.67
CA ALA A 120 -22.51 -3.90 29.27
C ALA A 120 -21.09 -4.37 28.86
N PRO A 121 -20.40 -5.18 29.67
CA PRO A 121 -19.20 -5.88 29.22
C PRO A 121 -19.55 -6.86 28.09
N VAL A 122 -18.54 -7.29 27.32
CA VAL A 122 -18.71 -8.22 26.20
C VAL A 122 -19.26 -9.55 26.69
N ILE A 123 -20.36 -10.02 26.10
CA ILE A 123 -21.04 -11.28 26.44
C ILE A 123 -20.78 -12.30 25.34
N THR A 124 -20.12 -13.41 25.66
CA THR A 124 -19.89 -14.50 24.70
C THR A 124 -21.09 -15.45 24.67
N VAL A 125 -21.57 -15.82 23.49
CA VAL A 125 -22.63 -16.84 23.32
C VAL A 125 -22.06 -18.20 23.74
N PRO A 126 -22.73 -18.96 24.65
CA PRO A 126 -22.25 -20.26 25.08
C PRO A 126 -22.18 -21.27 23.92
N SER A 127 -21.08 -22.04 23.83
CA SER A 127 -20.88 -23.06 22.79
C SER A 127 -21.88 -24.23 22.89
N ASP A 128 -22.50 -24.41 24.06
CA ASP A 128 -23.56 -25.37 24.37
C ASP A 128 -25.00 -24.82 24.21
N SER A 129 -25.17 -23.64 23.59
CA SER A 129 -26.50 -23.06 23.31
C SER A 129 -27.40 -23.99 22.50
N THR A 130 -28.66 -24.15 22.89
CA THR A 130 -29.61 -25.07 22.23
C THR A 130 -30.30 -24.41 21.04
N THR A 131 -30.58 -25.19 20.00
CA THR A 131 -31.24 -24.73 18.77
C THR A 131 -32.78 -24.81 18.81
N GLU A 132 -33.38 -24.93 20.00
CA GLU A 132 -34.84 -24.99 20.17
C GLU A 132 -35.54 -23.76 19.56
N HIS A 133 -36.67 -24.00 18.88
CA HIS A 133 -37.43 -23.02 18.09
C HIS A 133 -36.73 -22.48 16.83
N SER A 134 -35.60 -23.06 16.42
CA SER A 134 -35.08 -22.88 15.06
C SER A 134 -36.01 -23.51 14.01
N SER A 135 -36.03 -22.98 12.79
CA SER A 135 -36.86 -23.48 11.70
C SER A 135 -36.15 -23.47 10.34
N CYS A 136 -36.39 -24.51 9.55
CA CYS A 136 -35.98 -24.60 8.14
C CYS A 136 -36.92 -23.86 7.18
N PHE A 137 -38.05 -23.38 7.67
CA PHE A 137 -39.04 -22.58 6.95
C PHE A 137 -39.85 -21.75 7.96
N GLU A 138 -39.58 -20.46 8.03
CA GLU A 138 -40.34 -19.50 8.84
C GLU A 138 -40.69 -18.30 7.96
N GLU A 139 -41.97 -17.94 7.98
CA GLU A 139 -42.48 -16.78 7.26
C GLU A 139 -42.43 -15.57 8.21
N VAL A 140 -41.50 -14.64 7.95
CA VAL A 140 -41.17 -13.55 8.89
C VAL A 140 -41.80 -12.25 8.39
N GLU A 141 -42.76 -11.73 9.16
CA GLU A 141 -43.41 -10.44 8.89
C GLU A 141 -42.48 -9.27 9.26
N LEU A 142 -42.07 -8.50 8.25
CA LEU A 142 -41.19 -7.34 8.36
C LEU A 142 -41.95 -6.09 7.90
N SER A 143 -42.54 -5.39 8.87
CA SER A 143 -43.50 -4.30 8.65
C SER A 143 -44.73 -4.75 7.86
N ASP A 144 -44.76 -4.50 6.55
CA ASP A 144 -45.87 -4.85 5.64
C ASP A 144 -45.50 -5.96 4.64
N ILE A 145 -44.29 -6.53 4.74
CA ILE A 145 -43.76 -7.53 3.80
C ILE A 145 -43.44 -8.81 4.55
N SER A 146 -43.95 -9.94 4.05
CA SER A 146 -43.54 -11.28 4.48
C SER A 146 -42.27 -11.70 3.73
N VAL A 147 -41.29 -12.24 4.45
CA VAL A 147 -40.06 -12.82 3.89
C VAL A 147 -39.93 -14.28 4.33
N ASN A 148 -39.82 -15.18 3.36
CA ASN A 148 -39.53 -16.60 3.61
C ASN A 148 -38.06 -16.78 4.03
N SER A 149 -37.85 -17.34 5.21
CA SER A 149 -36.56 -17.40 5.86
C SER A 149 -36.25 -18.77 6.48
N GLN A 150 -34.97 -19.07 6.62
CA GLN A 150 -34.49 -20.08 7.57
C GLN A 150 -33.95 -19.38 8.80
N VAL A 151 -34.27 -19.91 9.97
CA VAL A 151 -34.00 -19.24 11.25
C VAL A 151 -33.24 -20.17 12.18
N LEU A 152 -32.02 -19.75 12.54
CA LEU A 152 -31.24 -20.38 13.60
C LEU A 152 -31.44 -19.56 14.88
N GLN A 153 -32.08 -20.17 15.88
CA GLN A 153 -32.27 -19.60 17.22
C GLN A 153 -31.31 -20.27 18.19
N LEU A 154 -30.49 -19.49 18.91
CA LEU A 154 -29.60 -19.96 19.97
C LEU A 154 -30.14 -19.51 21.33
N ASN A 155 -30.48 -20.47 22.19
CA ASN A 155 -30.97 -20.22 23.55
C ASN A 155 -29.84 -20.49 24.56
N PHE A 156 -29.64 -19.60 25.54
CA PHE A 156 -28.53 -19.73 26.49
C PHE A 156 -28.95 -20.67 27.65
N PRO A 157 -28.25 -21.80 27.90
CA PRO A 157 -28.73 -22.85 28.79
C PRO A 157 -28.80 -22.44 30.27
N ASN A 158 -27.93 -21.51 30.69
CA ASN A 158 -27.86 -21.02 32.07
C ASN A 158 -28.51 -19.64 32.27
N ASN A 159 -29.16 -19.07 31.25
CA ASN A 159 -29.68 -17.70 31.26
C ASN A 159 -31.06 -17.61 30.60
N GLU A 160 -32.11 -17.95 31.35
CA GLU A 160 -33.49 -17.96 30.84
C GLU A 160 -33.89 -16.61 30.21
N GLY A 161 -34.44 -16.66 28.99
CA GLY A 161 -34.83 -15.48 28.23
C GLY A 161 -33.70 -14.81 27.44
N TRP A 162 -32.49 -15.38 27.41
CA TRP A 162 -31.44 -14.99 26.46
C TRP A 162 -31.51 -15.82 25.19
N ILE A 163 -31.73 -15.11 24.07
CA ILE A 163 -31.98 -15.70 22.76
C ILE A 163 -31.25 -14.87 21.70
N VAL A 164 -30.54 -15.52 20.78
CA VAL A 164 -30.01 -14.88 19.56
C VAL A 164 -30.61 -15.57 18.35
N ARG A 165 -31.23 -14.84 17.42
CA ARG A 165 -31.81 -15.39 16.18
C ARG A 165 -31.09 -14.83 14.96
N PHE A 166 -30.71 -15.72 14.05
CA PHE A 166 -30.10 -15.42 12.75
C PHE A 166 -31.09 -15.77 11.64
N TYR A 167 -31.33 -14.83 10.74
CA TYR A 167 -32.32 -14.97 9.68
C TYR A 167 -31.64 -15.00 8.31
N PHE A 168 -31.79 -16.11 7.61
CA PHE A 168 -31.25 -16.34 6.27
C PHE A 168 -32.39 -16.32 5.26
N SER A 169 -32.24 -15.63 4.12
CA SER A 169 -33.26 -15.62 3.07
C SER A 169 -32.68 -15.64 1.65
N GLN A 170 -33.47 -16.21 0.74
CA GLN A 170 -33.30 -16.19 -0.72
C GLN A 170 -34.21 -15.15 -1.41
N ASP A 171 -34.97 -14.34 -0.64
CA ASP A 171 -35.98 -13.47 -1.23
C ASP A 171 -35.36 -12.38 -2.15
N PRO A 172 -35.75 -12.30 -3.43
CA PRO A 172 -35.19 -11.33 -4.37
C PRO A 172 -35.46 -9.86 -3.99
N GLN A 173 -36.40 -9.59 -3.08
CA GLN A 173 -36.67 -8.24 -2.55
C GLN A 173 -35.51 -7.68 -1.74
N LEU A 174 -34.68 -8.53 -1.14
CA LEU A 174 -33.44 -8.13 -0.46
C LEU A 174 -32.35 -7.65 -1.43
N LYS A 175 -32.54 -7.85 -2.75
CA LYS A 175 -31.61 -7.46 -3.82
C LYS A 175 -30.19 -7.99 -3.63
N ILE A 176 -30.07 -9.24 -3.19
CA ILE A 176 -28.78 -9.95 -3.06
C ILE A 176 -28.09 -9.95 -4.44
N TYR A 177 -27.14 -9.04 -4.66
CA TYR A 177 -26.51 -8.81 -5.97
C TYR A 177 -25.54 -9.92 -6.38
N THR A 178 -25.09 -10.68 -5.39
CA THR A 178 -24.02 -11.66 -5.43
C THR A 178 -24.41 -12.72 -4.41
N GLY A 179 -24.46 -13.99 -4.81
CA GLY A 179 -24.98 -15.07 -3.96
C GLY A 179 -26.44 -15.43 -4.27
N ASP A 180 -26.88 -16.54 -3.68
CA ASP A 180 -28.24 -17.07 -3.81
C ASP A 180 -29.04 -16.82 -2.52
N TYR A 181 -28.37 -16.74 -1.35
CA TYR A 181 -28.94 -16.36 -0.06
C TYR A 181 -27.98 -15.47 0.74
N ALA A 182 -28.52 -14.75 1.72
CA ALA A 182 -27.73 -13.92 2.65
C ALA A 182 -28.26 -14.02 4.09
N LEU A 183 -27.38 -13.75 5.06
CA LEU A 183 -27.76 -13.45 6.45
C LEU A 183 -28.27 -12.00 6.47
N TYR A 184 -29.58 -11.78 6.58
CA TYR A 184 -30.17 -10.45 6.42
C TYR A 184 -30.59 -9.79 7.74
N GLN A 185 -30.77 -10.56 8.81
CA GLN A 185 -31.11 -10.02 10.13
C GLN A 185 -30.47 -10.83 11.25
N VAL A 186 -30.12 -10.12 12.32
CA VAL A 186 -29.81 -10.68 13.63
C VAL A 186 -30.72 -10.00 14.65
N THR A 187 -31.33 -10.77 15.53
CA THR A 187 -32.04 -10.26 16.71
C THR A 187 -31.49 -10.88 17.98
N VAL A 188 -31.41 -10.08 19.04
CA VAL A 188 -30.94 -10.50 20.36
C VAL A 188 -32.02 -10.15 21.37
N THR A 189 -32.60 -11.15 22.04
CA THR A 189 -33.45 -10.94 23.21
C THR A 189 -32.62 -11.16 24.45
N ALA A 190 -32.58 -10.16 25.33
CA ALA A 190 -31.78 -10.13 26.53
C ALA A 190 -32.68 -9.96 27.77
N ASN A 191 -32.63 -10.93 28.68
CA ASN A 191 -33.24 -10.83 30.00
C ASN A 191 -32.20 -10.31 31.00
N TYR A 192 -32.19 -9.00 31.26
CA TYR A 192 -31.20 -8.39 32.17
C TYR A 192 -31.29 -8.93 33.59
N SER A 193 -32.41 -9.54 33.98
CA SER A 193 -32.59 -10.09 35.33
C SER A 193 -31.94 -11.46 35.54
N SER A 194 -31.55 -12.18 34.48
CA SER A 194 -30.83 -13.46 34.61
C SER A 194 -29.32 -13.29 34.80
N MET A 195 -28.76 -12.12 34.44
CA MET A 195 -27.33 -11.79 34.56
C MET A 195 -27.09 -10.56 35.45
N PRO A 196 -27.40 -10.61 36.76
CA PRO A 196 -27.32 -9.45 37.66
C PRO A 196 -25.89 -8.93 37.90
N ASP A 197 -24.86 -9.73 37.63
CA ASP A 197 -23.46 -9.32 37.74
C ASP A 197 -22.98 -8.53 36.51
N VAL A 198 -23.67 -8.67 35.37
CA VAL A 198 -23.36 -8.00 34.09
C VAL A 198 -24.17 -6.71 33.95
N PHE A 199 -25.47 -6.80 34.25
CA PHE A 199 -26.41 -5.69 34.22
C PHE A 199 -26.65 -5.23 35.65
N THR A 200 -26.23 -3.99 35.96
CA THR A 200 -26.41 -3.42 37.30
C THR A 200 -27.45 -2.31 37.26
N ASN A 201 -28.24 -2.18 38.33
CA ASN A 201 -29.35 -1.22 38.44
C ASN A 201 -30.42 -1.33 37.35
N GLN A 202 -30.59 -2.48 36.70
CA GLN A 202 -31.65 -2.75 35.75
C GLN A 202 -33.04 -2.82 36.41
N PRO A 203 -34.14 -2.47 35.72
CA PRO A 203 -35.48 -2.74 36.21
C PRO A 203 -35.73 -4.26 36.32
N LYS A 204 -36.35 -4.70 37.43
CA LYS A 204 -36.63 -6.13 37.65
C LYS A 204 -37.60 -6.69 36.62
N GLY A 205 -37.27 -7.84 36.04
CA GLY A 205 -38.05 -8.52 35.01
C GLY A 205 -38.00 -7.85 33.63
N HIS A 206 -37.09 -6.89 33.41
CA HIS A 206 -36.97 -6.25 32.11
C HIS A 206 -36.29 -7.19 31.09
N ILE A 207 -37.02 -7.46 30.01
CA ILE A 207 -36.54 -8.17 28.83
C ILE A 207 -36.57 -7.18 27.67
N HIS A 208 -35.47 -7.06 26.94
CA HIS A 208 -35.36 -6.19 25.78
C HIS A 208 -34.97 -7.00 24.53
N THR A 209 -35.49 -6.63 23.37
CA THR A 209 -35.13 -7.25 22.09
C THR A 209 -34.49 -6.21 21.18
N TYR A 210 -33.20 -6.37 20.92
CA TYR A 210 -32.45 -5.62 19.92
C TYR A 210 -32.69 -6.28 18.56
N TYR A 211 -32.99 -5.48 17.54
CA TYR A 211 -33.20 -5.95 16.18
C TYR A 211 -32.60 -4.96 15.19
N SER A 212 -32.11 -5.48 14.07
CA SER A 212 -31.77 -4.65 12.92
C SER A 212 -33.05 -4.16 12.25
N VAL A 213 -33.15 -2.84 12.06
CA VAL A 213 -34.23 -2.20 11.28
C VAL A 213 -33.92 -2.41 9.80
N ILE A 214 -34.77 -3.19 9.13
CA ILE A 214 -34.60 -3.51 7.71
C ILE A 214 -35.39 -2.50 6.86
N ASP A 215 -34.69 -1.83 5.94
CA ASP A 215 -35.29 -1.05 4.87
C ASP A 215 -35.02 -1.75 3.53
N PHE A 216 -36.05 -2.34 2.90
CA PHE A 216 -35.89 -2.98 1.59
C PHE A 216 -35.47 -2.01 0.47
N ALA A 217 -35.56 -0.69 0.66
CA ALA A 217 -34.97 0.28 -0.26
C ALA A 217 -33.44 0.34 -0.15
N ASN A 218 -32.89 0.13 1.05
CA ASN A 218 -31.47 0.17 1.40
C ASN A 218 -31.13 -1.11 2.21
N PRO A 219 -30.83 -2.24 1.55
CA PRO A 219 -30.64 -3.53 2.23
C PRO A 219 -29.60 -3.42 3.36
N PRO A 220 -29.77 -4.18 4.46
CA PRO A 220 -28.93 -4.05 5.64
C PRO A 220 -27.50 -4.47 5.30
N GLU A 221 -26.50 -3.79 5.89
CA GLU A 221 -25.07 -3.96 5.58
C GLU A 221 -24.62 -5.43 5.68
N ILE A 222 -25.14 -6.17 6.67
CA ILE A 222 -24.91 -7.61 6.83
C ILE A 222 -25.35 -8.45 5.62
N ALA A 223 -26.40 -8.07 4.88
CA ALA A 223 -26.82 -8.79 3.68
C ALA A 223 -25.95 -8.50 2.44
N ASP A 224 -25.32 -7.32 2.39
CA ASP A 224 -24.36 -6.94 1.34
C ASP A 224 -22.98 -7.61 1.55
N ASP A 225 -22.61 -7.91 2.80
CA ASP A 225 -21.32 -8.51 3.17
C ASP A 225 -21.38 -10.04 3.39
N GLU A 226 -22.44 -10.57 4.01
CA GLU A 226 -22.58 -11.99 4.42
C GLU A 226 -23.56 -12.79 3.53
N TYR A 227 -23.20 -12.93 2.25
CA TYR A 227 -23.91 -13.73 1.25
C TYR A 227 -23.10 -14.95 0.79
N THR A 228 -23.77 -15.99 0.30
CA THR A 228 -23.11 -17.05 -0.47
C THR A 228 -24.09 -17.79 -1.39
N ARG A 229 -23.61 -18.83 -2.08
CA ARG A 229 -24.40 -19.65 -3.01
C ARG A 229 -24.92 -20.92 -2.33
N VAL A 230 -26.05 -21.44 -2.79
CA VAL A 230 -26.57 -22.73 -2.33
C VAL A 230 -25.53 -23.82 -2.63
N GLY A 231 -25.31 -24.73 -1.67
CA GLY A 231 -24.27 -25.77 -1.75
C GLY A 231 -22.84 -25.28 -1.42
N LYS A 232 -22.67 -24.05 -0.94
CA LYS A 232 -21.41 -23.55 -0.38
C LYS A 232 -21.59 -23.06 1.05
N SER A 233 -20.57 -23.25 1.90
CA SER A 233 -20.52 -22.61 3.22
C SER A 233 -19.75 -21.29 3.13
N LEU A 234 -20.30 -20.21 3.68
CA LEU A 234 -19.58 -18.96 3.86
C LEU A 234 -18.54 -19.13 4.98
N TYR A 235 -17.31 -18.66 4.77
CA TYR A 235 -16.19 -18.81 5.71
C TYR A 235 -15.39 -17.52 5.87
N CYS A 236 -15.38 -16.97 7.09
CA CYS A 236 -14.54 -15.83 7.51
C CYS A 236 -13.56 -16.27 8.60
N PRO A 237 -12.26 -16.45 8.29
CA PRO A 237 -11.22 -16.54 9.31
C PRO A 237 -11.06 -15.23 10.10
N ASP A 238 -11.06 -14.05 9.47
CA ASP A 238 -10.86 -12.79 10.19
C ASP A 238 -12.18 -12.37 10.90
N PRO A 239 -12.12 -11.70 12.08
CA PRO A 239 -13.31 -11.36 12.85
C PRO A 239 -14.22 -10.33 12.16
N GLN A 240 -15.50 -10.70 11.97
CA GLN A 240 -16.52 -9.84 11.35
C GLN A 240 -17.33 -9.11 12.42
N TYR A 241 -17.71 -7.84 12.19
CA TYR A 241 -18.40 -6.99 13.15
C TYR A 241 -19.63 -6.31 12.52
N PHE A 242 -20.80 -6.56 13.11
CA PHE A 242 -22.07 -6.02 12.60
C PHE A 242 -22.82 -5.23 13.67
N ILE A 243 -23.40 -4.12 13.25
CA ILE A 243 -24.26 -3.28 14.09
C ILE A 243 -25.68 -3.83 14.00
N ILE A 244 -26.25 -4.23 15.14
CA ILE A 244 -27.66 -4.64 15.25
C ILE A 244 -28.53 -3.40 15.38
N ASN A 245 -28.25 -2.56 16.38
CA ASN A 245 -28.89 -1.25 16.54
C ASN A 245 -27.85 -0.19 16.92
N ASN A 246 -27.98 1.01 16.36
CA ASN A 246 -27.24 2.21 16.74
C ASN A 246 -28.12 3.47 16.65
N ASP A 247 -29.43 3.31 16.44
CA ASP A 247 -30.39 4.42 16.49
C ASP A 247 -30.99 4.51 17.90
N PRO A 248 -30.72 5.59 18.67
CA PRO A 248 -31.28 5.77 20.01
C PRO A 248 -32.80 5.89 20.01
N HIS A 249 -33.46 6.12 18.87
CA HIS A 249 -34.92 6.08 18.76
C HIS A 249 -35.51 4.68 18.78
N HIS A 250 -34.75 3.67 18.35
CA HIS A 250 -35.19 2.26 18.30
C HIS A 250 -34.79 1.47 19.55
N GLY A 251 -33.98 2.05 20.44
CA GLY A 251 -33.57 1.47 21.71
C GLY A 251 -32.09 1.71 22.01
N PRO A 252 -31.54 1.07 23.05
CA PRO A 252 -30.11 1.02 23.27
C PRO A 252 -29.35 0.40 22.08
N SER A 253 -28.06 0.74 21.97
CA SER A 253 -27.17 0.20 20.95
C SER A 253 -26.82 -1.27 21.18
N ALA A 254 -26.62 -2.00 20.08
CA ALA A 254 -26.17 -3.38 20.10
C ALA A 254 -25.34 -3.71 18.85
N SER A 255 -24.33 -4.55 19.03
CA SER A 255 -23.52 -5.10 17.96
C SER A 255 -23.07 -6.53 18.29
N ILE A 256 -22.73 -7.25 17.23
CA ILE A 256 -22.31 -8.65 17.27
C ILE A 256 -20.97 -8.79 16.53
N ARG A 257 -20.07 -9.57 17.10
CA ARG A 257 -18.78 -9.93 16.50
C ARG A 257 -18.69 -11.44 16.33
N PHE A 258 -18.44 -11.88 15.12
CA PHE A 258 -18.11 -13.27 14.82
C PHE A 258 -16.60 -13.46 14.76
N THR A 259 -16.12 -14.68 15.03
CA THR A 259 -14.73 -15.07 14.86
C THR A 259 -14.69 -16.54 14.44
N ASN A 260 -13.86 -16.88 13.45
CA ASN A 260 -13.85 -18.19 12.78
C ASN A 260 -15.26 -18.61 12.29
N LEU A 261 -15.97 -17.68 11.64
CA LEU A 261 -17.32 -17.93 11.14
C LEU A 261 -17.26 -18.94 10.00
N GLN A 262 -17.97 -20.06 10.14
CA GLN A 262 -18.35 -20.92 9.02
C GLN A 262 -19.85 -21.16 9.10
N MET A 263 -20.62 -20.67 8.14
CA MET A 263 -22.07 -20.85 8.14
C MET A 263 -22.62 -21.25 6.77
N GLN A 264 -23.68 -22.05 6.78
CA GLN A 264 -24.41 -22.44 5.60
C GLN A 264 -25.90 -22.54 5.90
N ALA A 265 -26.73 -22.03 4.98
CA ALA A 265 -28.17 -22.18 4.99
C ALA A 265 -28.63 -22.80 3.65
N TYR A 266 -29.89 -23.18 3.57
CA TYR A 266 -30.49 -23.88 2.43
C TYR A 266 -29.69 -25.14 2.03
N MET A 267 -29.21 -25.87 3.04
CA MET A 267 -28.41 -27.06 2.88
C MET A 267 -29.21 -28.23 2.29
N THR A 268 -28.53 -29.03 1.46
CA THR A 268 -29.05 -30.23 0.80
C THR A 268 -28.23 -31.49 1.10
N GLU A 269 -27.18 -31.34 1.91
CA GLU A 269 -26.19 -32.36 2.27
C GLU A 269 -25.94 -32.28 3.79
N GLU A 270 -25.45 -33.36 4.40
CA GLU A 270 -25.25 -33.44 5.87
C GLU A 270 -24.02 -32.68 6.37
N GLU A 271 -23.07 -32.39 5.47
CA GLU A 271 -21.82 -31.68 5.78
C GLU A 271 -21.80 -30.28 5.15
N PHE A 272 -20.92 -29.41 5.64
CA PHE A 272 -20.66 -28.13 4.99
C PHE A 272 -20.16 -28.33 3.56
N GLY A 273 -20.83 -27.66 2.62
CA GLY A 273 -20.40 -27.59 1.23
C GLY A 273 -19.09 -26.82 1.06
N ARG A 274 -18.67 -26.64 -0.19
CA ARG A 274 -17.38 -25.99 -0.50
C ARG A 274 -17.33 -24.57 0.09
N LYS A 275 -16.25 -24.27 0.83
CA LYS A 275 -16.02 -22.93 1.39
C LYS A 275 -16.00 -21.86 0.30
N ASP A 276 -16.87 -20.86 0.42
CA ASP A 276 -16.70 -19.54 -0.18
C ASP A 276 -16.16 -18.61 0.90
N ILE A 277 -15.09 -17.89 0.61
CA ILE A 277 -14.52 -16.92 1.55
C ILE A 277 -15.40 -15.66 1.51
N CYS A 278 -15.68 -15.03 2.65
CA CYS A 278 -16.53 -13.82 2.69
C CYS A 278 -15.86 -12.60 2.04
N ALA A 279 -16.65 -11.57 1.69
CA ALA A 279 -16.21 -10.52 0.76
C ALA A 279 -14.99 -9.71 1.25
N ASP A 280 -14.84 -9.48 2.56
CA ASP A 280 -13.68 -8.81 3.13
C ASP A 280 -12.43 -9.71 3.19
N ASP A 281 -12.62 -11.02 3.41
CA ASP A 281 -11.56 -12.04 3.40
C ASP A 281 -11.25 -12.58 1.99
N GLN A 282 -12.07 -12.26 0.99
CA GLN A 282 -11.72 -12.24 -0.43
C GLN A 282 -10.73 -11.10 -0.70
N ARG A 283 -9.56 -11.24 -0.06
CA ARG A 283 -8.30 -11.19 -0.77
C ARG A 283 -8.38 -12.19 -1.93
N GLU A 284 -9.04 -11.77 -3.03
CA GLU A 284 -8.46 -11.97 -4.35
C GLU A 284 -6.97 -11.73 -4.14
N MET A 285 -6.17 -12.81 -4.28
CA MET A 285 -4.73 -12.77 -4.05
C MET A 285 -4.19 -11.51 -4.69
N ASP A 286 -3.19 -10.86 -4.09
CA ASP A 286 -2.71 -9.51 -4.44
C ASP A 286 -2.18 -9.38 -5.89
N VAL A 287 -3.02 -9.63 -6.90
CA VAL A 287 -2.71 -9.66 -8.32
C VAL A 287 -2.26 -8.27 -8.73
N VAL A 288 -2.84 -7.22 -8.17
CA VAL A 288 -2.41 -5.85 -8.47
C VAL A 288 -1.07 -5.52 -7.82
N PRO A 289 -0.83 -5.68 -6.50
CA PRO A 289 0.53 -5.54 -5.95
C PRO A 289 1.58 -6.46 -6.59
N VAL A 290 1.23 -7.69 -6.98
CA VAL A 290 2.13 -8.64 -7.65
C VAL A 290 2.42 -8.25 -9.10
N ILE A 291 1.41 -7.82 -9.88
CA ILE A 291 1.61 -7.28 -11.23
C ILE A 291 2.41 -5.97 -11.17
N VAL A 292 2.07 -5.07 -10.26
CA VAL A 292 2.76 -3.79 -10.08
C VAL A 292 4.21 -4.01 -9.63
N SER A 293 4.46 -4.89 -8.66
CA SER A 293 5.80 -5.30 -8.25
C SER A 293 6.56 -6.02 -9.37
N GLY A 294 5.89 -6.84 -10.17
CA GLY A 294 6.47 -7.50 -11.35
C GLY A 294 6.88 -6.51 -12.46
N ILE A 295 6.04 -5.52 -12.75
CA ILE A 295 6.34 -4.43 -13.69
C ILE A 295 7.50 -3.57 -13.16
N ILE A 296 7.49 -3.21 -11.88
CA ILE A 296 8.61 -2.50 -11.22
C ILE A 296 9.90 -3.32 -11.31
N GLY A 297 9.85 -4.61 -10.97
CA GLY A 297 11.01 -5.49 -11.01
C GLY A 297 11.58 -5.60 -12.41
N LEU A 298 10.73 -5.77 -13.42
CA LEU A 298 11.12 -5.79 -14.82
C LEU A 298 11.72 -4.46 -15.29
N LEU A 299 11.13 -3.32 -14.88
CA LEU A 299 11.67 -1.98 -15.17
C LEU A 299 13.01 -1.75 -14.47
N ALA A 300 13.16 -2.12 -13.21
CA ALA A 300 14.41 -2.00 -12.46
C ALA A 300 15.52 -2.86 -13.08
N ILE A 301 15.23 -4.14 -13.41
CA ILE A 301 16.15 -5.02 -14.12
C ILE A 301 16.52 -4.43 -15.49
N PHE A 302 15.55 -3.89 -16.23
CA PHE A 302 15.80 -3.25 -17.53
C PHE A 302 16.66 -2.00 -17.40
N THR A 303 16.41 -1.12 -16.43
CA THR A 303 17.23 0.07 -16.17
C THR A 303 18.65 -0.29 -15.75
N VAL A 304 18.82 -1.29 -14.85
CA VAL A 304 20.14 -1.79 -14.45
C VAL A 304 20.87 -2.44 -15.63
N PHE A 305 20.18 -3.22 -16.46
CA PHE A 305 20.76 -3.80 -17.67
C PHE A 305 21.16 -2.73 -18.69
N ALA A 306 20.33 -1.71 -18.91
CA ALA A 306 20.64 -0.58 -19.78
C ALA A 306 21.85 0.20 -19.26
N TYR A 307 21.94 0.45 -17.95
CA TYR A 307 23.08 1.08 -17.31
C TYR A 307 24.37 0.25 -17.47
N PHE A 308 24.33 -1.06 -17.23
CA PHE A 308 25.48 -1.93 -17.47
C PHE A 308 25.85 -2.00 -18.95
N ALA A 309 24.88 -2.13 -19.87
CA ALA A 309 25.14 -2.15 -21.31
C ALA A 309 25.68 -0.82 -21.85
N TYR A 310 25.35 0.30 -21.20
CA TYR A 310 25.99 1.60 -21.40
C TYR A 310 27.45 1.58 -20.90
N ARG A 311 27.65 1.16 -19.64
CA ARG A 311 28.95 1.17 -18.94
C ARG A 311 29.99 0.23 -19.54
N PHE A 312 29.64 -1.01 -19.86
CA PHE A 312 30.52 -2.00 -20.51
C PHE A 312 31.00 -1.59 -21.91
N ARG A 313 30.39 -0.55 -22.47
CA ARG A 313 30.54 -0.16 -23.87
C ARG A 313 31.13 1.25 -23.99
N LEU A 314 31.41 1.93 -22.88
CA LEU A 314 32.26 3.11 -22.85
C LEU A 314 33.72 2.68 -23.13
N PRO A 315 34.44 3.30 -24.08
CA PRO A 315 35.87 3.08 -24.24
C PRO A 315 36.62 3.41 -22.93
N PRO A 316 37.66 2.65 -22.56
CA PRO A 316 38.46 2.94 -21.37
C PRO A 316 39.07 4.35 -21.43
N ASP A 317 39.42 4.83 -22.63
CA ASP A 317 40.01 6.15 -22.87
C ASP A 317 39.15 7.33 -22.38
N ILE A 318 37.81 7.19 -22.35
CA ILE A 318 36.89 8.21 -21.80
C ILE A 318 36.79 8.09 -20.27
N LEU A 319 36.97 6.87 -19.78
CA LEU A 319 36.94 6.53 -18.36
C LEU A 319 38.15 7.13 -17.63
N ASP A 320 39.33 7.08 -18.26
CA ASP A 320 40.58 7.69 -17.79
C ASP A 320 40.57 9.24 -17.87
N MET A 321 39.70 9.85 -18.69
CA MET A 321 39.51 11.32 -18.73
C MET A 321 38.59 11.86 -17.60
N ILE A 322 37.79 10.99 -16.99
CA ILE A 322 36.85 11.36 -15.91
C ILE A 322 37.48 11.13 -14.53
N GLU A 323 38.63 10.44 -14.45
CA GLU A 323 39.48 10.49 -13.26
C GLU A 323 40.21 11.85 -13.27
N PRO A 324 39.82 12.84 -12.45
CA PRO A 324 40.52 14.11 -12.44
C PRO A 324 41.96 13.86 -12.01
N GLU A 325 42.92 14.29 -12.83
CA GLU A 325 44.29 14.50 -12.35
C GLU A 325 44.24 15.59 -11.26
N PHE A 326 43.97 15.18 -10.02
CA PHE A 326 44.44 15.85 -8.82
C PHE A 326 45.97 15.72 -8.72
N GLY A 327 46.67 16.00 -9.83
CA GLY A 327 48.08 16.24 -9.83
C GLY A 327 48.30 17.50 -9.01
N GLU A 328 48.79 17.32 -7.79
CA GLU A 328 49.27 18.41 -6.95
C GLU A 328 50.09 19.36 -7.82
N ALA A 329 49.62 20.60 -7.95
CA ALA A 329 50.30 21.63 -8.71
C ALA A 329 51.61 21.99 -8.01
N HIS A 330 52.63 21.17 -8.21
CA HIS A 330 53.99 21.39 -7.78
C HIS A 330 54.52 22.59 -8.58
N GLU A 331 54.26 23.79 -8.06
CA GLU A 331 54.86 25.04 -8.50
C GLU A 331 56.38 24.87 -8.53
N LYS A 332 56.92 24.65 -9.74
CA LYS A 332 58.33 24.89 -10.01
C LYS A 332 58.45 26.37 -10.36
N PRO A 333 59.11 27.20 -9.54
CA PRO A 333 59.31 28.60 -9.86
C PRO A 333 60.21 28.70 -11.10
N HIS A 334 59.61 29.01 -12.25
CA HIS A 334 60.35 29.27 -13.47
C HIS A 334 61.08 30.61 -13.34
N HIS A 335 62.38 30.53 -13.10
CA HIS A 335 63.28 31.68 -13.12
C HIS A 335 63.20 32.37 -14.49
N LEU A 336 62.75 33.63 -14.51
CA LEU A 336 62.90 34.48 -15.69
C LEU A 336 64.39 34.59 -16.05
N LYS A 337 64.71 34.27 -17.30
CA LYS A 337 65.89 34.80 -17.98
C LYS A 337 65.46 35.27 -19.35
N GLY A 338 65.38 36.60 -19.51
CA GLY A 338 64.87 37.21 -20.73
C GLY A 338 65.79 36.95 -21.93
N GLN A 339 65.19 36.84 -23.10
CA GLN A 339 65.86 37.00 -24.39
C GLN A 339 64.96 37.75 -25.37
N HIS A 340 65.60 38.39 -26.34
CA HIS A 340 65.06 39.53 -27.06
C HIS A 340 63.91 39.20 -28.03
N PHE A 341 63.00 40.16 -28.17
CA PHE A 341 62.10 40.26 -29.32
C PHE A 341 62.91 40.32 -30.63
N GLY A 342 62.71 39.34 -31.50
CA GLY A 342 62.89 39.48 -32.94
C GLY A 342 61.50 39.42 -33.59
N LEU A 343 61.10 40.47 -34.31
CA LEU A 343 59.92 40.41 -35.17
C LEU A 343 60.22 39.48 -36.35
N GLU A 344 59.45 38.42 -36.51
CA GLU A 344 59.14 37.89 -37.84
C GLU A 344 57.63 37.65 -37.98
N HIS A 345 57.12 38.10 -39.12
CA HIS A 345 55.71 38.25 -39.43
C HIS A 345 55.30 37.04 -40.28
N HIS A 346 54.54 36.11 -39.71
CA HIS A 346 53.95 35.02 -40.48
C HIS A 346 52.44 34.97 -40.24
N ASP A 347 51.70 35.45 -41.23
CA ASP A 347 50.26 35.33 -41.28
C ASP A 347 49.88 33.86 -41.45
N ASN A 348 49.33 33.26 -40.40
CA ASN A 348 48.62 31.99 -40.51
C ASN A 348 47.47 31.96 -39.50
N TYR A 349 46.39 32.67 -39.83
CA TYR A 349 45.10 32.61 -39.13
C TYR A 349 44.41 31.27 -39.41
N GLY A 350 45.01 30.18 -38.95
CA GLY A 350 44.32 28.92 -38.72
C GLY A 350 43.44 29.07 -37.49
N SER A 351 42.13 29.14 -37.68
CA SER A 351 41.14 29.39 -36.62
C SER A 351 41.09 28.25 -35.61
N ILE A 352 41.83 28.37 -34.51
CA ILE A 352 41.69 27.52 -33.31
C ILE A 352 40.50 28.04 -32.50
N SER A 353 39.28 27.66 -32.91
CA SER A 353 38.03 27.98 -32.21
C SER A 353 37.23 26.72 -31.80
N VAL A 354 37.91 25.57 -31.71
CA VAL A 354 37.27 24.23 -31.54
C VAL A 354 37.25 23.78 -30.07
N ARG A 355 37.58 24.66 -29.10
CA ARG A 355 37.79 24.25 -27.69
C ARG A 355 36.73 24.71 -26.68
N GLU A 356 35.88 25.68 -27.01
CA GLU A 356 34.79 26.12 -26.10
C GLU A 356 33.48 25.33 -26.30
N GLU A 357 33.33 24.57 -27.38
CA GLU A 357 32.11 23.80 -27.67
C GLU A 357 32.00 22.47 -26.87
N SER A 358 33.02 22.14 -26.06
CA SER A 358 33.14 20.86 -25.37
C SER A 358 32.56 20.82 -23.94
N ASP A 359 32.45 21.94 -23.25
CA ASP A 359 32.02 21.95 -21.83
C ASP A 359 30.49 21.84 -21.71
N CYS A 360 29.76 22.34 -22.71
CA CYS A 360 28.30 22.44 -22.68
C CYS A 360 27.57 21.11 -22.93
N THR A 361 28.17 20.18 -23.69
CA THR A 361 27.62 18.84 -23.91
C THR A 361 27.60 18.00 -22.63
N MET A 362 28.54 18.24 -21.71
CA MET A 362 28.65 17.47 -20.46
C MET A 362 27.41 17.60 -19.57
N LEU A 363 26.78 18.78 -19.50
CA LEU A 363 25.56 18.98 -18.72
C LEU A 363 24.35 18.28 -19.36
N GLU A 364 24.29 18.25 -20.69
CA GLU A 364 23.25 17.57 -21.46
C GLU A 364 23.32 16.05 -21.27
N ASP A 365 24.52 15.47 -21.44
CA ASP A 365 24.75 14.05 -21.19
C ASP A 365 24.47 13.66 -19.73
N MET A 366 24.95 14.43 -18.75
CA MET A 366 24.66 14.20 -17.33
C MET A 366 23.16 14.24 -17.04
N LEU A 367 22.42 15.18 -17.65
CA LEU A 367 20.98 15.27 -17.46
C LEU A 367 20.28 14.04 -18.05
N TYR A 368 20.64 13.61 -19.28
CA TYR A 368 20.08 12.39 -19.88
C TYR A 368 20.42 11.11 -19.12
N GLU A 369 21.58 11.03 -18.44
CA GLU A 369 21.93 9.93 -17.53
C GLU A 369 21.12 9.94 -16.22
N MET A 370 20.72 11.12 -15.74
CA MET A 370 19.92 11.27 -14.51
C MET A 370 18.41 11.03 -14.70
N LEU A 371 17.84 11.33 -15.89
CA LEU A 371 16.38 11.18 -16.13
C LEU A 371 15.83 9.76 -15.87
N PRO A 372 16.49 8.64 -16.23
CA PRO A 372 16.00 7.30 -15.94
C PRO A 372 15.96 7.01 -14.44
N VAL A 373 16.90 7.54 -13.66
CA VAL A 373 16.93 7.40 -12.20
C VAL A 373 15.76 8.14 -11.56
N VAL A 374 15.51 9.39 -11.98
CA VAL A 374 14.35 10.17 -11.55
C VAL A 374 13.05 9.49 -11.97
N GLY A 375 12.97 9.01 -13.22
CA GLY A 375 11.81 8.29 -13.74
C GLY A 375 11.49 7.02 -12.95
N LEU A 376 12.50 6.20 -12.64
CA LEU A 376 12.35 5.02 -11.79
C LEU A 376 11.85 5.39 -10.39
N ALA A 377 12.41 6.43 -9.76
CA ALA A 377 11.98 6.89 -8.44
C ALA A 377 10.51 7.36 -8.43
N VAL A 378 10.06 8.04 -9.50
CA VAL A 378 8.65 8.43 -9.66
C VAL A 378 7.74 7.21 -9.87
N ILE A 379 8.16 6.23 -10.69
CA ILE A 379 7.39 4.98 -10.90
C ILE A 379 7.24 4.22 -9.58
N LEU A 380 8.33 4.05 -8.82
CA LEU A 380 8.32 3.40 -7.50
C LEU A 380 7.41 4.14 -6.51
N SER A 381 7.49 5.47 -6.47
CA SER A 381 6.66 6.33 -5.63
C SER A 381 5.16 6.17 -5.96
N GLY A 382 4.78 6.35 -7.22
CA GLY A 382 3.39 6.21 -7.67
C GLY A 382 2.86 4.78 -7.46
N ALA A 383 3.69 3.76 -7.73
CA ALA A 383 3.31 2.36 -7.53
C ALA A 383 3.12 1.99 -6.05
N PHE A 384 3.90 2.57 -5.14
CA PHE A 384 3.69 2.42 -3.70
C PHE A 384 2.35 3.04 -3.27
N VAL A 385 2.06 4.26 -3.69
CA VAL A 385 0.76 4.93 -3.42
C VAL A 385 -0.40 4.12 -3.99
N LEU A 386 -0.26 3.61 -5.23
CA LEU A 386 -1.23 2.76 -5.89
C LEU A 386 -1.49 1.47 -5.11
N SER A 387 -0.44 0.79 -4.64
CA SER A 387 -0.55 -0.47 -3.89
C SER A 387 -1.28 -0.29 -2.56
N VAL A 388 -0.96 0.79 -1.82
CA VAL A 388 -1.59 1.13 -0.54
C VAL A 388 -3.06 1.55 -0.71
N LEU A 389 -3.38 2.26 -1.79
CA LEU A 389 -4.71 2.82 -2.02
C LEU A 389 -5.61 2.01 -2.96
N TRP A 390 -5.14 0.89 -3.53
CA TRP A 390 -5.94 0.07 -4.45
C TRP A 390 -7.27 -0.38 -3.84
N LYS A 391 -7.23 -0.83 -2.58
CA LYS A 391 -8.42 -1.24 -1.80
C LYS A 391 -9.10 -0.09 -1.05
N ALA A 392 -8.73 1.17 -1.29
CA ALA A 392 -9.39 2.30 -0.65
C ALA A 392 -10.79 2.54 -1.25
N LYS A 393 -11.82 2.58 -0.38
CA LYS A 393 -13.18 3.03 -0.71
C LYS A 393 -13.23 4.57 -0.54
N GLY A 394 -14.12 5.25 -1.26
CA GLY A 394 -14.33 6.70 -1.12
C GLY A 394 -13.19 7.59 -1.64
N ASN A 395 -13.01 8.75 -0.99
CA ASN A 395 -12.30 9.93 -1.53
C ASN A 395 -10.81 9.71 -1.80
N LEU A 396 -10.17 8.79 -1.07
CA LEU A 396 -8.76 8.43 -1.28
C LEU A 396 -8.49 7.91 -2.71
N ARG A 397 -9.52 7.42 -3.43
CA ARG A 397 -9.41 7.01 -4.83
C ARG A 397 -8.95 8.11 -5.78
N LEU A 398 -9.11 9.39 -5.43
CA LEU A 398 -8.57 10.47 -6.27
C LEU A 398 -7.04 10.43 -6.34
N PHE A 399 -6.35 9.97 -5.29
CA PHE A 399 -4.89 9.80 -5.30
C PHE A 399 -4.45 8.61 -6.17
N VAL A 400 -5.32 7.65 -6.46
CA VAL A 400 -5.03 6.59 -7.44
C VAL A 400 -4.89 7.17 -8.85
N PHE A 401 -5.68 8.19 -9.21
CA PHE A 401 -5.53 8.87 -10.52
C PHE A 401 -4.23 9.66 -10.61
N PHE A 402 -3.83 10.35 -9.53
CA PHE A 402 -2.51 10.99 -9.45
C PHE A 402 -1.37 9.97 -9.53
N ALA A 403 -1.43 8.87 -8.78
CA ALA A 403 -0.43 7.81 -8.80
C ALA A 403 -0.24 7.20 -10.20
N VAL A 404 -1.32 6.97 -10.95
CA VAL A 404 -1.26 6.49 -12.34
C VAL A 404 -0.67 7.55 -13.28
N SER A 405 -1.04 8.83 -13.12
CA SER A 405 -0.45 9.95 -13.87
C SER A 405 1.06 10.05 -13.61
N ASP A 406 1.47 9.96 -12.35
CA ASP A 406 2.87 10.00 -11.90
C ASP A 406 3.65 8.80 -12.49
N ILE A 407 3.10 7.57 -12.47
CA ILE A 407 3.73 6.40 -13.12
C ILE A 407 3.94 6.62 -14.62
N VAL A 408 2.93 7.12 -15.37
CA VAL A 408 3.07 7.38 -16.81
C VAL A 408 4.11 8.46 -17.08
N ASN A 409 4.19 9.49 -16.24
CA ASN A 409 5.23 10.52 -16.31
C ASN A 409 6.62 9.93 -16.06
N GLY A 410 6.78 9.10 -15.03
CA GLY A 410 8.03 8.38 -14.74
C GLY A 410 8.48 7.47 -15.89
N ILE A 411 7.54 6.79 -16.57
CA ILE A 411 7.83 6.03 -17.80
C ILE A 411 8.34 6.94 -18.91
N ALA A 412 7.73 8.13 -19.10
CA ALA A 412 8.20 9.12 -20.07
C ALA A 412 9.63 9.62 -19.76
N PHE A 413 9.99 9.80 -18.48
CA PHE A 413 11.36 10.12 -18.07
C PHE A 413 12.36 9.01 -18.43
N VAL A 414 12.04 7.75 -18.14
CA VAL A 414 12.90 6.61 -18.51
C VAL A 414 13.07 6.54 -20.03
N MET A 415 11.98 6.69 -20.80
CA MET A 415 12.06 6.73 -22.26
C MET A 415 12.86 7.93 -22.79
N CYS A 416 12.77 9.10 -22.16
CA CYS A 416 13.53 10.29 -22.57
C CYS A 416 15.03 10.13 -22.32
N GLY A 417 15.42 9.70 -21.11
CA GLY A 417 16.83 9.47 -20.79
C GLY A 417 17.47 8.40 -21.67
N LEU A 418 16.79 7.26 -21.89
CA LEU A 418 17.27 6.22 -22.80
C LEU A 418 17.38 6.70 -24.25
N HIS A 419 16.45 7.53 -24.71
CA HIS A 419 16.51 8.12 -26.06
C HIS A 419 17.67 9.11 -26.19
N GLY A 420 17.83 10.02 -25.22
CA GLY A 420 18.94 10.98 -25.19
C GLY A 420 20.29 10.28 -25.18
N MET A 421 20.52 9.37 -24.23
CA MET A 421 21.76 8.57 -24.15
C MET A 421 22.03 7.77 -25.43
N PHE A 422 21.02 7.34 -26.19
CA PHE A 422 21.23 6.66 -27.47
C PHE A 422 21.66 7.65 -28.57
N ILE A 423 21.03 8.82 -28.63
CA ILE A 423 21.31 9.85 -29.65
C ILE A 423 22.68 10.51 -29.42
N THR A 424 23.04 10.87 -28.18
CA THR A 424 24.34 11.48 -27.87
C THR A 424 25.47 10.48 -28.10
N ARG A 425 25.32 9.25 -27.59
CA ARG A 425 26.27 8.15 -27.80
C ARG A 425 26.52 7.78 -29.27
N THR A 426 25.53 7.90 -30.14
CA THR A 426 25.71 7.61 -31.58
C THR A 426 26.34 8.79 -32.34
N GLY A 427 26.50 9.96 -31.70
CA GLY A 427 26.96 11.18 -32.36
C GLY A 427 25.97 11.74 -33.38
N THR A 428 24.74 11.23 -33.43
CA THR A 428 23.77 11.55 -34.48
C THR A 428 22.83 12.72 -34.13
N GLY A 429 23.00 13.36 -32.97
CA GLY A 429 22.08 14.39 -32.46
C GLY A 429 21.86 15.58 -33.40
N ASN A 430 22.89 15.97 -34.15
CA ASN A 430 22.84 17.09 -35.10
C ASN A 430 22.28 16.72 -36.48
N GLU A 431 22.03 15.44 -36.77
CA GLU A 431 21.33 15.07 -38.00
C GLU A 431 19.89 15.56 -37.96
N LEU A 432 19.43 16.06 -39.10
CA LEU A 432 18.10 16.62 -39.27
C LEU A 432 17.07 15.53 -39.58
N LEU A 433 15.86 15.70 -39.06
CA LEU A 433 14.76 14.76 -39.14
C LEU A 433 13.42 15.49 -39.27
N HIS A 434 12.47 14.88 -39.97
CA HIS A 434 11.10 15.40 -40.04
C HIS A 434 10.38 15.30 -38.68
N PRO A 435 9.63 16.32 -38.22
CA PRO A 435 8.96 16.34 -36.91
C PRO A 435 8.05 15.13 -36.63
N SER A 436 7.30 14.64 -37.62
CA SER A 436 6.48 13.43 -37.45
C SER A 436 7.31 12.16 -37.22
N SER A 437 8.50 12.07 -37.81
CA SER A 437 9.46 10.99 -37.55
C SER A 437 10.09 11.11 -36.16
N CYS A 438 10.24 12.34 -35.65
CA CYS A 438 10.59 12.57 -34.25
C CYS A 438 9.53 12.01 -33.29
N LEU A 439 8.24 12.29 -33.52
CA LEU A 439 7.16 11.73 -32.68
C LEU A 439 7.14 10.20 -32.64
N ALA A 440 7.47 9.53 -33.76
CA ALA A 440 7.57 8.08 -33.83
C ALA A 440 8.82 7.51 -33.10
N ARG A 441 9.94 8.25 -33.08
CA ARG A 441 11.20 7.82 -32.43
C ARG A 441 11.32 8.23 -30.96
N ALA A 442 10.61 9.29 -30.56
CA ALA A 442 10.63 9.89 -29.23
C ALA A 442 9.22 9.85 -28.60
N PRO A 443 8.67 8.66 -28.28
CA PRO A 443 7.32 8.51 -27.75
C PRO A 443 7.12 9.22 -26.40
N HIS A 444 8.21 9.49 -25.66
CA HIS A 444 8.19 10.27 -24.44
C HIS A 444 7.55 11.66 -24.61
N LEU A 445 7.68 12.30 -25.79
CA LEU A 445 7.06 13.59 -26.09
C LEU A 445 5.53 13.54 -26.01
N VAL A 446 4.93 12.46 -26.51
CA VAL A 446 3.48 12.25 -26.51
C VAL A 446 3.00 11.93 -25.09
N LEU A 447 3.73 11.07 -24.36
CA LEU A 447 3.44 10.76 -22.97
C LEU A 447 3.52 12.00 -22.07
N TRP A 448 4.50 12.87 -22.32
CA TRP A 448 4.67 14.13 -21.60
C TRP A 448 3.57 15.16 -21.88
N ALA A 449 3.12 15.30 -23.13
CA ALA A 449 1.95 16.13 -23.43
C ALA A 449 0.69 15.57 -22.74
N TYR A 450 0.54 14.25 -22.72
CA TYR A 450 -0.55 13.55 -22.04
C TYR A 450 -0.55 13.76 -20.53
N THR A 451 0.60 13.61 -19.85
CA THR A 451 0.69 13.75 -18.39
C THR A 451 0.46 15.17 -17.93
N ASP A 452 0.89 16.19 -18.69
CA ASP A 452 0.66 17.60 -18.33
C ASP A 452 -0.84 17.96 -18.37
N ILE A 453 -1.56 17.40 -19.35
CA ILE A 453 -3.02 17.53 -19.47
C ILE A 453 -3.73 16.72 -18.37
N MET A 454 -3.32 15.47 -18.15
CA MET A 454 -3.93 14.61 -17.12
C MET A 454 -3.72 15.14 -15.71
N GLU A 455 -2.53 15.65 -15.36
CA GLU A 455 -2.27 16.25 -14.05
C GLU A 455 -3.18 17.47 -13.82
N SER A 456 -3.35 18.31 -14.84
CA SER A 456 -4.27 19.45 -14.81
C SER A 456 -5.72 19.00 -14.62
N PHE A 457 -6.16 17.94 -15.32
CA PHE A 457 -7.50 17.38 -15.11
C PHE A 457 -7.67 16.70 -13.75
N CYS A 458 -6.69 15.95 -13.24
CA CYS A 458 -6.72 15.33 -11.91
C CYS A 458 -6.86 16.39 -10.81
N LEU A 459 -6.09 17.48 -10.90
CA LEU A 459 -6.23 18.64 -10.02
C LEU A 459 -7.61 19.30 -10.17
N LEU A 460 -8.12 19.50 -11.39
CA LEU A 460 -9.47 20.05 -11.60
C LEU A 460 -10.56 19.16 -10.96
N LEU A 461 -10.50 17.85 -11.18
CA LEU A 461 -11.42 16.87 -10.64
C LEU A 461 -11.40 16.90 -9.10
N PHE A 462 -10.21 16.97 -8.49
CA PHE A 462 -10.07 17.07 -7.04
C PHE A 462 -10.68 18.37 -6.48
N LEU A 463 -10.43 19.51 -7.14
CA LEU A 463 -10.98 20.80 -6.73
C LEU A 463 -12.51 20.81 -6.85
N LEU A 464 -13.07 20.25 -7.92
CA LEU A 464 -14.51 20.11 -8.12
C LEU A 464 -15.13 19.15 -7.11
N ASP A 465 -14.51 17.99 -6.85
CA ASP A 465 -14.94 17.01 -5.84
C ASP A 465 -15.04 17.66 -4.44
N ARG A 466 -13.99 18.35 -3.97
CA ARG A 466 -14.01 19.07 -2.68
C ARG A 466 -15.05 20.19 -2.69
N THR A 467 -15.24 20.88 -3.81
CA THR A 467 -16.28 21.91 -3.94
C THR A 467 -17.69 21.32 -3.81
N LEU A 468 -17.96 20.19 -4.46
CA LEU A 468 -19.23 19.47 -4.38
C LEU A 468 -19.49 18.92 -2.98
N GLN A 469 -18.47 18.36 -2.33
CA GLN A 469 -18.54 17.89 -0.94
C GLN A 469 -18.96 19.02 0.00
N ILE A 470 -18.32 20.19 -0.11
CA ILE A 470 -18.58 21.34 0.76
C ILE A 470 -19.88 22.04 0.41
N ALA A 471 -20.27 22.12 -0.86
CA ALA A 471 -21.49 22.78 -1.30
C ALA A 471 -22.75 21.93 -1.04
N LEU A 472 -22.69 20.63 -1.32
CA LEU A 472 -23.85 19.73 -1.41
C LEU A 472 -23.66 18.43 -0.61
N PRO A 473 -23.33 18.46 0.70
CA PRO A 473 -22.93 17.28 1.48
C PRO A 473 -23.95 16.13 1.40
N CYS A 474 -25.25 16.41 1.54
CA CYS A 474 -26.31 15.39 1.50
C CYS A 474 -26.43 14.68 0.14
N ARG A 475 -26.02 15.31 -0.96
CA ARG A 475 -26.00 14.69 -2.30
C ARG A 475 -24.62 14.13 -2.66
N TYR A 476 -23.56 14.64 -2.04
CA TYR A 476 -22.18 14.26 -2.32
C TYR A 476 -21.98 12.74 -2.26
N ALA A 477 -22.44 12.07 -1.20
CA ALA A 477 -22.30 10.62 -1.05
C ALA A 477 -22.90 9.79 -2.21
N LYS A 478 -23.94 10.29 -2.88
CA LYS A 478 -24.53 9.65 -4.07
C LYS A 478 -23.79 10.01 -5.37
N ILE A 479 -23.31 11.25 -5.49
CA ILE A 479 -22.60 11.73 -6.69
C ILE A 479 -21.16 11.19 -6.73
N SER A 480 -20.43 11.18 -5.60
CA SER A 480 -19.06 10.66 -5.51
C SER A 480 -19.00 9.17 -5.78
N LYS A 481 -19.99 8.40 -5.32
CA LYS A 481 -20.18 6.99 -5.70
C LYS A 481 -20.29 6.76 -7.21
N MET A 482 -20.64 7.76 -8.04
CA MET A 482 -20.68 7.61 -9.51
C MET A 482 -19.32 7.84 -10.19
N TYR A 483 -18.60 8.91 -9.87
CA TYR A 483 -17.33 9.25 -10.54
C TYR A 483 -16.08 8.65 -9.90
N LEU A 484 -16.14 8.16 -8.65
CA LEU A 484 -15.05 7.43 -7.99
C LEU A 484 -15.07 5.91 -8.31
N ILE A 485 -15.79 5.49 -9.35
CA ILE A 485 -15.76 4.14 -9.91
C ILE A 485 -14.59 4.05 -10.90
N LEU A 486 -13.84 2.94 -10.87
CA LEU A 486 -12.72 2.68 -11.79
C LEU A 486 -13.08 2.88 -13.28
N LYS A 487 -14.29 2.50 -13.67
CA LYS A 487 -14.86 2.72 -15.02
C LYS A 487 -14.86 4.19 -15.45
N PHE A 488 -15.20 5.12 -14.53
CA PHE A 488 -15.13 6.56 -14.80
C PHE A 488 -13.67 7.02 -14.93
N GLY A 489 -12.77 6.48 -14.09
CA GLY A 489 -11.32 6.70 -14.22
C GLY A 489 -10.78 6.34 -15.62
N VAL A 490 -11.20 5.20 -16.19
CA VAL A 490 -10.82 4.82 -17.57
C VAL A 490 -11.31 5.83 -18.60
N ILE A 491 -12.59 6.24 -18.53
CA ILE A 491 -13.16 7.27 -19.43
C ILE A 491 -12.39 8.59 -19.29
N PHE A 492 -12.05 8.97 -18.07
CA PHE A 492 -11.32 10.19 -17.74
C PHE A 492 -9.89 10.20 -18.32
N PHE A 493 -9.16 9.08 -18.24
CA PHE A 493 -7.86 8.94 -18.91
C PHE A 493 -7.97 8.96 -20.44
N VAL A 494 -8.99 8.33 -21.03
CA VAL A 494 -9.24 8.40 -22.48
C VAL A 494 -9.53 9.83 -22.95
N MET A 495 -10.29 10.61 -22.18
CA MET A 495 -10.52 12.03 -22.45
C MET A 495 -9.22 12.85 -22.43
N GLY A 496 -8.29 12.51 -21.53
CA GLY A 496 -6.93 13.06 -21.54
C GLY A 496 -6.18 12.80 -22.84
N SER A 497 -6.28 11.58 -23.39
CA SER A 497 -5.63 11.21 -24.65
C SER A 497 -6.18 12.01 -25.84
N VAL A 498 -7.49 12.29 -25.87
CA VAL A 498 -8.11 13.17 -26.88
C VAL A 498 -7.58 14.60 -26.77
N GLY A 499 -7.33 15.09 -25.54
CA GLY A 499 -6.75 16.40 -25.28
C GLY A 499 -5.35 16.64 -25.87
N VAL A 500 -4.60 15.57 -26.17
CA VAL A 500 -3.24 15.64 -26.75
C VAL A 500 -3.28 15.86 -28.28
N ILE A 501 -4.37 15.50 -28.95
CA ILE A 501 -4.47 15.55 -30.42
C ILE A 501 -4.16 16.96 -30.98
N PRO A 502 -4.72 18.06 -30.45
CA PRO A 502 -4.42 19.41 -30.94
C PRO A 502 -2.95 19.80 -30.85
N THR A 503 -2.20 19.28 -29.87
CA THR A 503 -0.78 19.60 -29.66
C THR A 503 0.12 19.14 -30.82
N PHE A 504 -0.27 18.07 -31.52
CA PHE A 504 0.54 17.47 -32.60
C PHE A 504 -0.15 17.48 -33.97
N TYR A 505 -1.44 17.87 -34.06
CA TYR A 505 -2.20 17.87 -35.30
C TYR A 505 -1.50 18.65 -36.43
N ASP A 506 -1.07 19.89 -36.17
CA ASP A 506 -0.35 20.71 -37.15
C ASP A 506 1.06 20.15 -37.45
N THR A 507 1.77 19.66 -36.43
CA THR A 507 3.10 19.00 -36.60
C THR A 507 3.02 17.80 -37.56
N VAL A 508 1.89 17.10 -37.60
CA VAL A 508 1.64 15.98 -38.52
C VAL A 508 1.14 16.44 -39.89
N THR A 509 0.37 17.53 -39.97
CA THR A 509 -0.39 17.90 -41.18
C THR A 509 0.18 19.05 -42.01
N THR A 510 0.90 20.02 -41.43
CA THR A 510 1.21 21.29 -42.13
C THR A 510 2.69 21.57 -42.40
N ASN A 511 3.64 20.87 -41.77
CA ASN A 511 5.06 21.23 -41.78
C ASN A 511 6.00 20.19 -42.42
N SER A 512 5.81 19.90 -43.72
CA SER A 512 6.72 19.02 -44.48
C SER A 512 8.12 19.59 -44.75
N ALA A 513 8.31 20.90 -44.55
CA ALA A 513 9.53 21.63 -44.92
C ALA A 513 10.39 22.07 -43.73
N VAL A 514 9.96 21.81 -42.49
CA VAL A 514 10.74 22.14 -41.29
C VAL A 514 11.46 20.88 -40.83
N GLU A 515 12.78 20.90 -40.76
CA GLU A 515 13.58 19.81 -40.20
C GLU A 515 14.04 20.16 -38.79
N VAL A 516 14.08 19.16 -37.90
CA VAL A 516 14.47 19.29 -36.49
C VAL A 516 15.60 18.31 -36.14
N PRO A 517 16.49 18.63 -35.20
CA PRO A 517 17.53 17.70 -34.74
C PRO A 517 16.98 16.35 -34.27
N LYS A 518 17.71 15.26 -34.53
CA LYS A 518 17.35 13.88 -34.10
C LYS A 518 17.13 13.70 -32.60
N LEU A 519 17.62 14.64 -31.78
CA LEU A 519 17.36 14.69 -30.33
C LEU A 519 15.88 15.00 -30.00
N CYS A 520 15.12 15.51 -30.96
CA CYS A 520 13.67 15.68 -30.90
C CYS A 520 13.18 16.49 -29.66
N ARG A 521 13.81 17.63 -29.35
CA ARG A 521 13.42 18.44 -28.19
C ARG A 521 11.96 18.91 -28.32
N PHE A 522 11.22 18.87 -27.22
CA PHE A 522 9.77 19.14 -27.20
C PHE A 522 9.40 20.50 -27.83
N GLU A 523 10.16 21.55 -27.53
CA GLU A 523 9.95 22.90 -28.06
C GLU A 523 10.28 23.07 -29.55
N GLN A 524 11.01 22.12 -30.16
CA GLN A 524 11.32 22.11 -31.60
C GLN A 524 10.25 21.34 -32.39
N VAL A 525 9.64 20.32 -31.78
CA VAL A 525 8.63 19.45 -32.41
C VAL A 525 7.21 20.03 -32.28
N VAL A 526 6.90 20.73 -31.18
CA VAL A 526 5.59 21.34 -30.92
C VAL A 526 5.61 22.81 -31.33
N GLN A 527 4.54 23.28 -31.99
CA GLN A 527 4.45 24.69 -32.39
C GLN A 527 4.58 25.66 -31.19
N PRO A 528 5.17 26.86 -31.39
CA PRO A 528 5.32 27.86 -30.34
C PRO A 528 4.02 28.27 -29.64
N TYR A 529 2.89 28.29 -30.36
CA TYR A 529 1.57 28.63 -29.80
C TYR A 529 1.13 27.62 -28.74
N PHE A 530 1.16 26.32 -29.08
CA PHE A 530 0.80 25.25 -28.16
C PHE A 530 1.80 25.12 -27.00
N LEU A 531 3.09 25.36 -27.26
CA LEU A 531 4.11 25.44 -26.20
C LEU A 531 3.80 26.57 -25.20
N GLY A 532 3.43 27.76 -25.69
CA GLY A 532 3.04 28.90 -24.86
C GLY A 532 1.78 28.62 -24.03
N LEU A 533 0.75 28.03 -24.64
CA LEU A 533 -0.48 27.62 -23.94
C LEU A 533 -0.19 26.57 -22.85
N ARG A 534 0.63 25.57 -23.16
CA ARG A 534 1.06 24.53 -22.23
C ARG A 534 1.82 25.11 -21.03
N LEU A 535 2.81 25.98 -21.27
CA LEU A 535 3.54 26.65 -20.20
C LEU A 535 2.62 27.53 -19.34
N LEU A 536 1.66 28.22 -19.94
CA LEU A 536 0.64 28.99 -19.22
C LEU A 536 -0.21 28.10 -18.32
N ILE A 537 -0.66 26.94 -18.80
CA ILE A 537 -1.41 25.97 -17.98
C ILE A 537 -0.54 25.49 -16.80
N ILE A 538 0.65 24.97 -17.07
CA ILE A 538 1.54 24.41 -16.03
C ILE A 538 1.93 25.47 -14.98
N GLN A 539 2.13 26.72 -15.37
CA GLN A 539 2.51 27.81 -14.46
C GLN A 539 1.33 28.35 -13.64
N TRP A 540 0.15 28.51 -14.24
CA TRP A 540 -0.97 29.23 -13.61
C TRP A 540 -2.03 28.30 -13.03
N PHE A 541 -2.19 27.08 -13.54
CA PHE A 541 -3.21 26.15 -13.04
C PHE A 541 -2.99 25.74 -11.57
N PRO A 542 -1.76 25.46 -11.09
CA PRO A 542 -1.52 25.22 -9.65
C PRO A 542 -1.79 26.46 -8.79
N VAL A 543 -1.55 27.67 -9.32
CA VAL A 543 -1.84 28.94 -8.63
C VAL A 543 -3.35 29.15 -8.50
N PHE A 544 -4.10 28.89 -9.57
CA PHE A 544 -5.56 28.87 -9.56
C PHE A 544 -6.09 27.82 -8.57
N GLY A 545 -5.50 26.63 -8.51
CA GLY A 545 -5.84 25.59 -7.53
C GLY A 545 -5.66 26.06 -6.08
N MET A 546 -4.55 26.73 -5.74
CA MET A 546 -4.37 27.31 -4.40
C MET A 546 -5.42 28.38 -4.08
N LEU A 547 -5.77 29.26 -5.03
CA LEU A 547 -6.82 30.27 -4.84
C LEU A 547 -8.19 29.62 -4.64
N TRP A 548 -8.51 28.59 -5.42
CA TRP A 548 -9.76 27.84 -5.33
C TRP A 548 -9.88 27.09 -3.99
N ILE A 549 -8.78 26.53 -3.49
CA ILE A 549 -8.69 25.94 -2.14
C ILE A 549 -8.92 27.01 -1.05
N GLY A 550 -8.40 28.23 -1.25
CA GLY A 550 -8.71 29.37 -0.39
C GLY A 550 -10.21 29.70 -0.32
N VAL A 551 -10.90 29.67 -1.46
CA VAL A 551 -12.37 29.86 -1.53
C VAL A 551 -13.11 28.71 -0.84
N ILE A 552 -12.71 27.45 -1.08
CA ILE A 552 -13.19 26.25 -0.37
C ILE A 552 -13.08 26.43 1.16
N PHE A 553 -11.93 26.88 1.64
CA PHE A 553 -11.70 27.10 3.08
C PHE A 553 -12.53 28.27 3.64
N LEU A 554 -12.72 29.35 2.86
CA LEU A 554 -13.60 30.45 3.22
C LEU A 554 -15.06 29.97 3.36
N VAL A 555 -15.57 29.18 2.40
CA VAL A 555 -16.92 28.61 2.45
C VAL A 555 -17.07 27.68 3.65
N LEU A 556 -16.08 26.81 3.93
CA LEU A 556 -16.06 25.98 5.13
C LEU A 556 -16.13 26.82 6.42
N ARG A 557 -15.39 27.94 6.49
CA ARG A 557 -15.41 28.84 7.65
C ARG A 557 -16.77 29.53 7.82
N ILE A 558 -17.37 30.01 6.73
CA ILE A 558 -18.71 30.62 6.73
C ILE A 558 -19.76 29.61 7.19
N ARG A 559 -19.75 28.39 6.64
CA ARG A 559 -20.67 27.32 7.06
C ARG A 559 -20.48 26.97 8.54
N ARG A 560 -19.23 26.85 9.01
CA ARG A 560 -18.92 26.57 10.41
C ARG A 560 -19.35 27.69 11.38
N SER A 561 -19.46 28.94 10.92
CA SER A 561 -19.98 30.05 11.73
C SER A 561 -21.50 30.13 11.82
N ASN A 562 -22.22 29.24 11.12
CA ASN A 562 -23.69 29.20 11.12
C ASN A 562 -24.17 27.85 11.65
N ASP A 563 -24.33 27.75 12.97
CA ASP A 563 -24.68 26.49 13.67
C ASP A 563 -25.97 25.84 13.13
N ARG A 564 -26.88 26.62 12.53
CA ARG A 564 -28.10 26.11 11.88
C ARG A 564 -27.84 25.20 10.67
N TRP A 565 -26.61 25.18 10.15
CA TRP A 565 -26.19 24.33 9.04
C TRP A 565 -25.39 23.09 9.51
N SER A 566 -25.48 22.76 10.79
CA SER A 566 -25.04 21.48 11.38
C SER A 566 -25.90 20.31 10.88
N TYR A 567 -25.79 19.96 9.60
CA TYR A 567 -26.48 18.84 8.97
C TYR A 567 -25.50 17.75 8.53
N ASN A 568 -25.90 16.49 8.77
CA ASN A 568 -25.31 15.22 8.31
C ASN A 568 -24.13 15.35 7.34
N TRP A 569 -22.92 15.47 7.89
CA TRP A 569 -21.68 15.26 7.15
C TRP A 569 -21.44 13.75 7.04
N SER A 570 -21.35 13.24 5.82
CA SER A 570 -21.05 11.82 5.56
C SER A 570 -19.59 11.44 5.83
N GLU A 571 -18.76 12.36 6.33
CA GLU A 571 -17.31 12.22 6.45
C GLU A 571 -16.79 13.06 7.61
N LYS A 572 -15.73 12.58 8.28
CA LYS A 572 -15.15 13.29 9.42
C LYS A 572 -14.49 14.58 8.94
N ILE A 573 -14.71 15.67 9.70
CA ILE A 573 -14.14 16.99 9.41
C ILE A 573 -12.60 16.98 9.40
N ALA A 574 -11.98 16.06 10.16
CA ALA A 574 -10.53 15.86 10.16
C ALA A 574 -10.03 15.41 8.77
N ASP A 575 -10.62 14.34 8.22
CA ASP A 575 -10.28 13.76 6.92
C ASP A 575 -10.40 14.82 5.81
N THR A 576 -11.50 15.59 5.82
CA THR A 576 -11.73 16.69 4.86
C THR A 576 -10.62 17.75 4.92
N LYS A 577 -10.13 18.10 6.11
CA LYS A 577 -8.99 19.04 6.26
C LYS A 577 -7.70 18.43 5.74
N GLN A 578 -7.43 17.15 6.00
CA GLN A 578 -6.25 16.44 5.48
C GLN A 578 -6.27 16.46 3.93
N MET A 579 -7.40 16.10 3.31
CA MET A 579 -7.57 16.13 1.84
C MET A 579 -7.33 17.52 1.24
N ILE A 580 -7.88 18.58 1.85
CA ILE A 580 -7.66 19.96 1.41
C ILE A 580 -6.18 20.37 1.56
N THR A 581 -5.53 19.95 2.64
CA THR A 581 -4.11 20.24 2.91
C THR A 581 -3.21 19.54 1.89
N LEU A 582 -3.51 18.29 1.55
CA LEU A 582 -2.80 17.54 0.52
C LEU A 582 -2.91 18.18 -0.87
N ALA A 583 -4.11 18.63 -1.26
CA ALA A 583 -4.29 19.34 -2.52
C ALA A 583 -3.56 20.68 -2.54
N PHE A 584 -3.57 21.42 -1.41
CA PHE A 584 -2.83 22.67 -1.29
C PHE A 584 -1.33 22.44 -1.45
N LEU A 585 -0.78 21.41 -0.80
CA LEU A 585 0.64 21.07 -0.91
C LEU A 585 1.02 20.57 -2.31
N ARG A 586 0.19 19.75 -2.98
CA ARG A 586 0.45 19.35 -4.38
C ARG A 586 0.48 20.58 -5.29
N CYS A 587 -0.48 21.49 -5.15
CA CYS A 587 -0.47 22.77 -5.89
C CYS A 587 0.76 23.65 -5.56
N LEU A 588 1.15 23.73 -4.28
CA LEU A 588 2.28 24.53 -3.80
C LEU A 588 3.61 23.99 -4.33
N PHE A 589 3.83 22.67 -4.27
CA PHE A 589 5.05 22.04 -4.77
C PHE A 589 5.14 22.14 -6.30
N THR A 590 4.05 21.94 -7.04
CA THR A 590 4.04 22.17 -8.50
C THR A 590 4.35 23.62 -8.85
N ALA A 591 3.68 24.59 -8.19
CA ALA A 591 3.94 26.01 -8.41
C ALA A 591 5.38 26.42 -8.02
N GLY A 592 5.91 25.86 -6.93
CA GLY A 592 7.27 26.08 -6.45
C GLY A 592 8.31 25.55 -7.43
N ALA A 593 8.17 24.30 -7.87
CA ALA A 593 9.04 23.67 -8.86
C ALA A 593 9.13 24.48 -10.16
N VAL A 594 7.97 24.83 -10.73
CA VAL A 594 7.88 25.62 -11.96
C VAL A 594 8.52 26.99 -11.80
N ARG A 595 8.19 27.72 -10.72
CA ARG A 595 8.74 29.07 -10.49
C ARG A 595 10.23 29.06 -10.20
N LEU A 596 10.74 28.08 -9.47
CA LEU A 596 12.17 27.95 -9.16
C LEU A 596 13.00 27.76 -10.45
N VAL A 597 12.55 26.88 -11.36
CA VAL A 597 13.24 26.70 -12.65
C VAL A 597 13.11 27.94 -13.54
N LEU A 598 11.92 28.50 -13.71
CA LEU A 598 11.73 29.70 -14.53
C LEU A 598 12.53 30.91 -14.01
N PHE A 599 12.65 31.07 -12.68
CA PHE A 599 13.45 32.13 -12.07
C PHE A 599 14.95 31.95 -12.37
N ASN A 600 15.48 30.74 -12.22
CA ASN A 600 16.88 30.44 -12.55
C ASN A 600 17.19 30.62 -14.05
N VAL A 601 16.29 30.19 -14.94
CA VAL A 601 16.44 30.39 -16.39
C VAL A 601 16.41 31.89 -16.75
N ASN A 602 15.54 32.68 -16.11
CA ASN A 602 15.51 34.13 -16.31
C ASN A 602 16.74 34.85 -15.71
N LEU A 603 17.34 34.35 -14.63
CA LEU A 603 18.60 34.88 -14.11
C LEU A 603 19.77 34.62 -15.07
N ALA A 604 19.76 33.48 -15.74
CA ALA A 604 20.79 33.05 -16.68
C ALA A 604 20.79 33.77 -18.05
N ASN A 605 19.95 34.81 -18.22
CA ASN A 605 19.65 35.73 -19.36
C ASN A 605 20.37 35.62 -20.73
N ASN A 606 21.63 35.18 -20.82
CA ASN A 606 22.41 35.06 -22.06
C ASN A 606 22.75 33.61 -22.47
N ALA A 607 22.60 32.62 -21.58
CA ALA A 607 22.90 31.22 -21.88
C ALA A 607 21.78 30.57 -22.70
N ARG A 608 21.92 30.58 -24.05
CA ARG A 608 20.96 29.94 -24.97
C ARG A 608 20.67 28.48 -24.60
N GLU A 609 21.67 27.75 -24.15
CA GLU A 609 21.57 26.34 -23.75
C GLU A 609 20.65 26.10 -22.55
N ILE A 610 20.71 26.98 -21.53
CA ILE A 610 19.82 26.90 -20.36
C ILE A 610 18.35 27.15 -20.76
N VAL A 611 18.13 27.99 -21.78
CA VAL A 611 16.79 28.17 -22.36
C VAL A 611 16.32 26.90 -23.07
N LEU A 612 17.19 26.23 -23.84
CA LEU A 612 16.89 24.96 -24.52
C LEU A 612 16.61 23.81 -23.53
N MET A 613 17.27 23.82 -22.37
CA MET A 613 17.09 22.83 -21.29
C MET A 613 15.92 23.12 -20.34
N ARG A 614 15.26 24.27 -20.47
CA ARG A 614 14.21 24.75 -19.56
C ARG A 614 13.09 23.73 -19.35
N ASP A 615 12.56 23.11 -20.41
CA ASP A 615 11.44 22.15 -20.28
C ASP A 615 11.88 20.91 -19.49
N LEU A 616 13.10 20.44 -19.73
CA LEU A 616 13.66 19.25 -19.11
C LEU A 616 13.93 19.47 -17.62
N LEU A 617 14.53 20.62 -17.28
CA LEU A 617 14.73 21.05 -15.88
C LEU A 617 13.40 21.24 -15.15
N LEU A 618 12.42 21.88 -15.80
CA LEU A 618 11.09 22.14 -15.23
C LEU A 618 10.34 20.84 -14.93
N ARG A 619 10.32 19.91 -15.89
CA ARG A 619 9.76 18.57 -15.70
C ARG A 619 10.47 17.83 -14.57
N THR A 620 11.80 17.82 -14.56
CA THR A 620 12.61 17.11 -13.54
C THR A 620 12.34 17.66 -12.14
N ALA A 621 12.26 19.00 -11.98
CA ALA A 621 11.92 19.63 -10.71
C ALA A 621 10.51 19.25 -10.22
N VAL A 622 9.51 19.23 -11.10
CA VAL A 622 8.15 18.78 -10.77
C VAL A 622 8.14 17.29 -10.41
N ALA A 623 8.83 16.44 -11.16
CA ALA A 623 8.93 15.01 -10.92
C ALA A 623 9.52 14.67 -9.54
N VAL A 624 10.58 15.37 -9.14
CA VAL A 624 11.20 15.21 -7.81
C VAL A 624 10.30 15.77 -6.71
N LEU A 625 9.85 17.03 -6.83
CA LEU A 625 9.12 17.70 -5.75
C LEU A 625 7.68 17.22 -5.56
N VAL A 626 7.04 16.72 -6.62
CA VAL A 626 5.65 16.22 -6.58
C VAL A 626 5.63 14.70 -6.62
N GLY A 627 6.21 14.09 -7.65
CA GLY A 627 6.18 12.65 -7.84
C GLY A 627 6.89 11.87 -6.74
N VAL A 628 8.19 12.10 -6.54
CA VAL A 628 9.02 11.34 -5.57
C VAL A 628 8.62 11.64 -4.12
N LEU A 629 8.31 12.89 -3.77
CA LEU A 629 7.94 13.26 -2.39
C LEU A 629 6.48 12.94 -2.01
N SER A 630 5.59 12.68 -2.97
CA SER A 630 4.16 12.45 -2.69
C SER A 630 3.85 11.43 -1.58
N PRO A 631 4.51 10.25 -1.47
CA PRO A 631 4.15 9.26 -0.45
C PRO A 631 4.53 9.71 0.95
N GLY A 632 5.67 10.42 1.08
CA GLY A 632 6.08 11.03 2.35
C GLY A 632 5.09 12.11 2.80
N VAL A 633 4.61 12.94 1.87
CA VAL A 633 3.58 13.96 2.14
C VAL A 633 2.25 13.30 2.53
N TYR A 634 1.86 12.20 1.88
CA TYR A 634 0.65 11.44 2.24
C TYR A 634 0.77 10.78 3.63
N MET A 635 1.91 10.16 3.95
CA MET A 635 2.20 9.61 5.28
C MET A 635 2.15 10.64 6.41
N LEU A 636 2.68 11.84 6.18
CA LEU A 636 2.75 12.89 7.20
C LEU A 636 1.39 13.55 7.51
N ILE A 637 0.42 13.46 6.60
CA ILE A 637 -0.80 14.30 6.66
C ILE A 637 -2.08 13.48 6.65
N SER A 638 -2.15 12.37 5.90
CA SER A 638 -3.33 11.50 5.90
C SER A 638 -3.13 10.37 6.90
N THR A 639 -3.86 10.43 8.03
CA THR A 639 -3.88 9.34 9.01
C THR A 639 -4.41 8.05 8.39
N GLN A 640 -5.42 8.14 7.53
CA GLN A 640 -5.95 6.98 6.80
C GLN A 640 -4.92 6.35 5.85
N PHE A 641 -4.05 7.14 5.21
CA PHE A 641 -2.94 6.61 4.41
C PHE A 641 -1.90 5.94 5.32
N ALA A 642 -1.51 6.58 6.41
CA ALA A 642 -0.54 6.03 7.37
C ALA A 642 -1.02 4.73 8.02
N GLU A 643 -2.29 4.65 8.41
CA GLU A 643 -2.94 3.43 8.91
C GLU A 643 -2.93 2.32 7.86
N ARG A 644 -3.25 2.62 6.59
CA ARG A 644 -3.19 1.65 5.48
C ARG A 644 -1.78 1.19 5.15
N VAL A 645 -0.79 2.08 5.21
CA VAL A 645 0.62 1.71 5.10
C VAL A 645 1.02 0.79 6.24
N LEU A 646 0.67 1.13 7.48
CA LEU A 646 0.98 0.33 8.66
C LEU A 646 0.30 -1.05 8.62
N THR A 647 -0.97 -1.16 8.23
CA THR A 647 -1.65 -2.46 8.09
C THR A 647 -1.08 -3.28 6.93
N THR A 648 -0.72 -2.63 5.80
CA THR A 648 -0.04 -3.31 4.69
C THR A 648 1.32 -3.86 5.14
N PHE A 649 2.17 -3.06 5.79
CA PHE A 649 3.46 -3.53 6.30
C PHE A 649 3.31 -4.57 7.42
N ASN A 650 2.35 -4.43 8.33
CA ASN A 650 2.12 -5.41 9.40
C ASN A 650 1.66 -6.77 8.85
N ALA A 651 0.87 -6.78 7.77
CA ALA A 651 0.48 -8.01 7.07
C ALA A 651 1.67 -8.77 6.48
N TYR A 652 2.76 -8.08 6.12
CA TYR A 652 3.98 -8.66 5.54
C TYR A 652 5.17 -8.80 6.51
N GLY A 653 5.22 -8.06 7.62
CA GLY A 653 6.51 -7.71 8.26
C GLY A 653 6.62 -7.80 9.78
N GLY A 654 5.64 -8.38 10.48
CA GLY A 654 5.71 -8.53 11.95
C GLY A 654 4.95 -9.73 12.49
N ASN A 655 3.64 -9.59 12.65
CA ASN A 655 2.82 -10.56 13.38
C ASN A 655 2.69 -11.92 12.67
N ASN A 656 2.99 -12.00 11.36
CA ASN A 656 3.13 -13.26 10.62
C ASN A 656 4.59 -13.69 10.39
N THR A 657 5.58 -12.86 10.76
CA THR A 657 7.02 -13.19 10.66
C THR A 657 7.62 -13.68 11.98
N GLU A 658 6.84 -13.70 13.08
CA GLU A 658 7.05 -14.65 14.18
C GLU A 658 6.63 -16.10 13.82
N ARG A 659 6.28 -16.35 12.56
CA ARG A 659 6.83 -17.55 11.90
C ARG A 659 8.35 -17.51 12.02
N LYS A 660 8.86 -18.07 13.13
CA LYS A 660 10.19 -18.63 13.20
C LYS A 660 10.37 -19.39 11.89
N TRP A 661 11.42 -19.07 11.14
CA TRP A 661 11.84 -19.88 10.01
C TRP A 661 12.41 -21.19 10.55
N GLN A 662 11.56 -22.02 11.16
CA GLN A 662 11.82 -23.43 11.31
C GLN A 662 11.96 -23.96 9.90
N SER A 663 13.20 -24.31 9.57
CA SER A 663 13.50 -25.28 8.54
C SER A 663 12.47 -26.42 8.65
N ALA A 664 12.01 -26.95 7.52
CA ALA A 664 11.13 -28.13 7.53
C ALA A 664 11.74 -29.36 8.24
N ASN A 665 13.03 -29.29 8.60
CA ASN A 665 13.78 -30.30 9.33
C ASN A 665 14.05 -29.95 10.81
N ASP A 666 13.73 -28.74 11.28
CA ASP A 666 13.98 -28.33 12.67
C ASP A 666 12.73 -28.63 13.53
N PRO A 667 12.76 -29.64 14.43
CA PRO A 667 11.65 -29.89 15.35
C PRO A 667 11.45 -28.68 16.27
N PRO A 668 10.22 -28.44 16.77
CA PRO A 668 9.97 -27.36 17.71
C PRO A 668 10.88 -27.50 18.93
N LEU A 669 11.46 -26.38 19.39
CA LEU A 669 12.19 -26.38 20.66
C LEU A 669 11.22 -26.72 21.79
N ASP A 670 11.40 -27.90 22.37
CA ASP A 670 10.74 -28.28 23.62
C ASP A 670 10.96 -27.17 24.65
N HIS A 671 9.88 -26.49 25.05
CA HIS A 671 9.89 -25.68 26.25
C HIS A 671 10.10 -26.64 27.42
N GLN A 672 11.36 -26.72 27.90
CA GLN A 672 11.69 -27.43 29.12
C GLN A 672 10.94 -26.79 30.29
N SER A 673 9.78 -27.36 30.61
CA SER A 673 9.05 -27.14 31.83
C SER A 673 9.92 -27.64 32.99
N ALA A 674 10.69 -26.73 33.57
CA ALA A 674 11.14 -26.91 34.94
C ALA A 674 9.90 -27.13 35.82
N HIS A 675 9.96 -28.14 36.68
CA HIS A 675 8.89 -28.65 37.56
C HIS A 675 7.86 -29.60 36.92
N ALA A 676 8.19 -30.90 36.93
CA ALA A 676 7.32 -31.92 37.54
C ALA A 676 8.15 -33.17 37.90
N GLU A 677 7.98 -33.69 39.11
CA GLU A 677 8.62 -34.92 39.58
C GLU A 677 7.78 -36.17 39.24
N SER A 678 8.46 -37.32 39.09
CA SER A 678 8.01 -38.64 39.55
C SER A 678 6.55 -39.10 39.29
N SER A 679 6.38 -40.10 38.43
CA SER A 679 5.95 -41.47 38.88
C SER A 679 5.84 -42.49 37.73
N GLN A 680 5.49 -43.73 38.08
CA GLN A 680 5.52 -44.96 37.26
C GLN A 680 4.10 -45.62 37.26
N LEU A 681 3.76 -46.72 36.56
CA LEU A 681 4.54 -47.79 35.94
C LEU A 681 3.66 -48.57 34.90
N HIS A 682 4.29 -49.31 33.96
CA HIS A 682 3.76 -50.44 33.14
C HIS A 682 2.33 -50.42 32.55
N SER A 683 2.23 -50.66 31.23
CA SER A 683 1.57 -51.88 30.69
C SER A 683 1.92 -52.09 29.20
N MET A 684 2.18 -53.34 28.79
CA MET A 684 2.35 -53.75 27.40
C MET A 684 1.34 -54.86 27.06
N SER A 685 0.42 -54.62 26.13
CA SER A 685 -0.09 -55.61 25.14
C SER A 685 -1.27 -55.03 24.35
N GLY A 686 -1.24 -55.12 23.02
CA GLY A 686 -2.29 -54.62 22.11
C GLY A 686 -1.88 -54.79 20.65
N PRO A 687 -2.78 -55.18 19.72
CA PRO A 687 -2.38 -55.89 18.50
C PRO A 687 -2.03 -55.00 17.29
N ARG A 688 -1.30 -55.60 16.34
CA ARG A 688 -1.09 -55.07 14.97
C ARG A 688 -2.42 -54.87 14.27
N LEU A 689 -2.62 -53.69 13.68
CA LEU A 689 -3.64 -53.46 12.65
C LEU A 689 -2.94 -53.32 11.28
N GLU A 690 -3.46 -54.00 10.28
CA GLU A 690 -2.98 -53.90 8.90
C GLU A 690 -3.50 -52.59 8.26
N LEU A 691 -2.63 -51.88 7.53
CA LEU A 691 -2.98 -50.63 6.85
C LEU A 691 -3.35 -50.95 5.38
N PRO A 692 -4.51 -50.48 4.86
CA PRO A 692 -4.91 -50.80 3.49
C PRO A 692 -4.01 -50.11 2.46
N VAL A 693 -3.42 -50.92 1.59
CA VAL A 693 -2.63 -50.47 0.43
C VAL A 693 -3.57 -50.07 -0.70
N HIS A 694 -4.14 -48.85 -0.65
CA HIS A 694 -4.66 -48.12 -1.82
C HIS A 694 -4.97 -46.66 -1.43
N MET A 695 -4.04 -45.75 -1.72
CA MET A 695 -4.27 -44.29 -1.68
C MET A 695 -3.57 -43.70 -2.89
N SER A 696 -4.27 -42.87 -3.67
CA SER A 696 -3.75 -42.36 -4.95
C SER A 696 -2.67 -41.29 -4.74
N LEU A 697 -1.78 -41.13 -5.72
CA LEU A 697 -0.72 -40.11 -5.69
C LEU A 697 -1.28 -38.68 -5.67
N GLU A 698 -2.49 -38.45 -6.20
CA GLU A 698 -3.18 -37.16 -6.14
C GLU A 698 -3.63 -36.80 -4.72
N GLN A 699 -4.18 -37.74 -3.93
CA GLN A 699 -4.55 -37.46 -2.53
C GLN A 699 -3.33 -37.13 -1.65
N ARG A 700 -2.14 -37.67 -1.96
CA ARG A 700 -0.90 -37.23 -1.29
C ARG A 700 -0.51 -35.80 -1.63
N ALA A 701 -0.68 -35.39 -2.89
CA ALA A 701 -0.34 -34.04 -3.33
C ALA A 701 -1.28 -32.95 -2.77
N GLU A 702 -2.51 -33.30 -2.37
CA GLU A 702 -3.42 -32.38 -1.68
C GLU A 702 -3.10 -32.25 -0.18
N ILE A 703 -2.74 -33.35 0.50
CA ILE A 703 -2.31 -33.33 1.91
C ILE A 703 -0.97 -32.58 2.08
N GLU A 704 -0.05 -32.68 1.12
CA GLU A 704 1.20 -31.90 1.12
C GLU A 704 1.02 -30.41 0.75
N ARG A 705 -0.20 -29.98 0.36
CA ARG A 705 -0.52 -28.58 0.06
C ARG A 705 -1.31 -27.85 1.15
N SER A 706 -1.83 -28.56 2.16
CA SER A 706 -2.41 -27.94 3.34
C SER A 706 -1.32 -27.46 4.31
N ALA A 707 -0.73 -26.30 4.01
CA ALA A 707 0.04 -25.55 5.00
C ALA A 707 -0.92 -25.10 6.12
N SER A 708 -0.88 -25.79 7.27
CA SER A 708 -1.69 -25.42 8.43
C SER A 708 -1.22 -24.09 9.01
N PHE A 709 -2.13 -23.13 9.17
CA PHE A 709 -1.88 -21.83 9.79
C PHE A 709 -2.40 -21.87 11.22
N TYR A 710 -1.53 -21.58 12.20
CA TYR A 710 -1.90 -21.30 13.58
C TYR A 710 -1.17 -20.03 14.02
N CYS A 711 -1.85 -19.17 14.78
CA CYS A 711 -1.29 -18.00 15.44
C CYS A 711 -1.42 -18.20 16.95
N ASP A 712 -0.28 -18.20 17.66
CA ASP A 712 -0.27 -18.38 19.11
C ASP A 712 -0.49 -17.05 19.85
N THR A 713 -1.52 -17.03 20.69
CA THR A 713 -1.80 -16.06 21.77
C THR A 713 -2.09 -14.58 21.42
N PRO A 714 -3.11 -13.96 22.05
CA PRO A 714 -3.30 -12.51 22.02
C PRO A 714 -2.34 -11.80 22.99
N PRO A 715 -1.82 -10.60 22.67
CA PRO A 715 -1.01 -9.82 23.60
C PRO A 715 -1.84 -9.30 24.79
N ALA A 716 -1.24 -9.31 25.97
CA ALA A 716 -1.87 -8.81 27.20
C ALA A 716 -2.29 -7.33 27.07
N SER A 717 -3.52 -7.02 27.49
CA SER A 717 -4.09 -5.68 27.40
C SER A 717 -3.55 -4.73 28.48
N ASP A 718 -2.62 -3.85 28.11
CA ASP A 718 -2.07 -2.82 29.02
C ASP A 718 -3.05 -1.62 29.14
N SER A 719 -4.17 -1.83 29.84
CA SER A 719 -5.28 -0.88 29.95
C SER A 719 -5.11 0.13 31.10
N LYS A 720 -4.13 1.04 31.00
CA LYS A 720 -4.09 2.26 31.84
C LYS A 720 -3.76 3.53 31.05
N ARG A 721 -4.81 4.19 30.55
CA ARG A 721 -4.80 5.65 30.32
C ARG A 721 -5.90 6.31 31.16
N PRO A 722 -5.62 7.40 31.88
CA PRO A 722 -6.65 8.12 32.63
C PRO A 722 -7.56 8.92 31.68
N PHE A 723 -8.86 8.92 31.98
CA PHE A 723 -9.83 9.80 31.32
C PHE A 723 -9.61 11.27 31.71
N PRO A 724 -9.87 12.24 30.81
CA PRO A 724 -9.91 13.65 31.17
C PRO A 724 -11.18 13.98 31.98
N ASN A 725 -11.06 14.94 32.89
CA ASN A 725 -12.15 15.35 33.79
C ASN A 725 -13.39 15.84 33.03
N THR A 726 -14.56 15.45 33.55
CA THR A 726 -15.88 15.90 33.07
C THR A 726 -16.05 17.42 33.22
N VAL A 727 -16.45 18.08 32.13
CA VAL A 727 -16.81 19.51 32.15
C VAL A 727 -18.25 19.64 32.64
N ASN A 728 -18.44 20.27 33.80
CA ASN A 728 -19.76 20.61 34.33
C ASN A 728 -20.49 21.58 33.39
N HIS A 729 -21.57 21.14 32.75
CA HIS A 729 -22.52 22.04 32.13
C HIS A 729 -23.44 22.66 33.19
N GLY A 730 -23.16 23.90 33.55
CA GLY A 730 -24.03 24.72 34.38
C GLY A 730 -25.34 25.06 33.66
N LYS A 731 -26.46 25.00 34.40
CA LYS A 731 -27.80 25.35 33.94
C LYS A 731 -27.86 26.76 33.31
N LYS A 732 -28.54 26.87 32.17
CA LYS A 732 -29.33 28.04 31.77
C LYS A 732 -30.38 27.65 30.74
#